data_AF-A0A8H3YUD4-F1
#
_entry.id   AF-A0A8H3YUD4-F1
#
_cell.length_a   1.000
_cell.length_b   1.000
_cell.length_c   1.000
_cell.angle_alpha   90.00
_cell.angle_beta   90.00
_cell.angle_gamma   90.00
#
_symmetry.space_group_name_H-M   'P 1'
#
loop_
_entity.id
_entity.type
_entity.pdbx_description
1 polymer ?
#
loop_
_entity_poly.entity_id
_entity_poly.type
_entity_poly.pdbx_seq_one_letter_code
_entity_poly.pdbx_strand_id
1 'polypeptide(L)'
;MPWREADYPRTLHVVNLRKTSAWVRDTLDPLMARDGPSELHPDDVLTLHDIFLALQHHQISLATMQFSRIHLAVSEVCGKATRWPTKLADEADRVIRCLESCYGPLETIQTPLYEVGGRLHGISEPRHLTRDALLRRFSEEDPSLTDNTRAYFHNSLGFKPGQWWINGLFAFRDGIINDKCTEGGICHNELGAYAVVLKDDDEANSLSPDRFTYRCRTGDRGRYRLTAADFRSRFPVRVLRSNSLRSLWAPRAGIRYDGLFQIKGWTIRPVKAEENEGVDVMFDVHFERCDGSDSVEVLRHPLAEEVDDYKAYKRCCREQRDAERHDAVQLGSLNYRATSEMNLSEKDFQEQFQSPSQKAKDEDYVLRDGGKPSRTPSLHREEVVDFTTKMRTYDGSTEDSPRFHEVEWNPPSQTSFAKGLPRVARLAAGQHSLQTEARATPSQWTRSLSTTASVHTPALEKLSPTARVLPFPTSPQSRVSRLEALQEAKPFSQFLTDNFNRQHDYLRISITERCNLRCVYCMPAEGVPLSPTVHLLTTPEIFYLSSLFVSQGVTKIRLTGGEPTVRKDIIPLMQQVGSLRSKGLREIALTTNGLLLHRKLDAMVEAGLTAVNMSLDTLDPFQFQIMTRRKGFDVVMRGIDRILEMNKMGAGVKLKINCVVMRGVNEREILPFVEMGMEKDIEVRFIEYMPFGGNKWSKGKMLSYQEMLDIIRTKYPGVHRVQGHKNDTSKTFQVPGFVGRIGFITSMTEDFCSSCNRLRITGDGNLKVCLHGNAEVSLRDILREGNDGKPIDEEAFEAIKQIELDRHQGRLPEGTPLGWGEREQSLLNLIGTAVKRKKEKHAGIGELENMENRPMILIGG
;
A
#
# COMPACT_ATOMS: atom_id res chain seq x y z
N MET A 1 8.97 1.16 34.22
CA MET A 1 9.87 2.20 33.67
C MET A 1 9.66 2.27 32.16
N PRO A 2 9.60 3.45 31.52
CA PRO A 2 9.57 3.52 30.08
C PRO A 2 10.97 3.19 29.56
N TRP A 3 11.05 2.16 28.72
CA TRP A 3 12.27 1.61 28.14
C TRP A 3 13.13 2.73 27.52
N ARG A 4 14.38 2.87 27.95
CA ARG A 4 15.33 3.79 27.32
C ARG A 4 15.73 3.22 25.95
N GLU A 5 14.90 3.47 24.94
CA GLU A 5 15.19 3.16 23.52
C GLU A 5 16.07 4.23 22.85
N ALA A 6 16.60 5.19 23.61
CA ALA A 6 17.25 6.39 23.08
C ALA A 6 18.58 6.14 22.34
N ASP A 7 19.20 4.97 22.53
CA ASP A 7 20.55 4.67 22.05
C ASP A 7 20.60 3.73 20.82
N TYR A 8 19.45 3.28 20.31
CA TYR A 8 19.41 2.38 19.15
C TYR A 8 19.24 3.14 17.82
N PRO A 9 19.83 2.64 16.71
CA PRO A 9 19.43 3.06 15.38
C PRO A 9 17.92 2.92 15.21
N ARG A 10 17.26 3.84 14.50
CA ARG A 10 15.80 3.79 14.27
C ARG A 10 15.31 2.43 13.77
N THR A 11 16.13 1.72 12.99
CA THR A 11 15.84 0.39 12.46
C THR A 11 15.68 -0.70 13.52
N LEU A 12 16.31 -0.56 14.69
CA LEU A 12 16.29 -1.55 15.78
C LEU A 12 15.28 -1.23 16.90
N HIS A 13 14.46 -0.18 16.76
CA HIS A 13 13.36 0.03 17.71
C HIS A 13 12.38 -1.14 17.67
N VAL A 14 11.81 -1.47 18.84
CA VAL A 14 10.92 -2.63 19.00
C VAL A 14 9.75 -2.61 18.01
N VAL A 15 9.19 -1.43 17.72
CA VAL A 15 8.09 -1.24 16.77
C VAL A 15 8.51 -1.61 15.35
N ASN A 16 9.73 -1.26 14.95
CA ASN A 16 10.23 -1.56 13.62
C ASN A 16 10.63 -3.03 13.49
N LEU A 17 11.31 -3.58 14.49
CA LEU A 17 11.64 -5.01 14.52
C LEU A 17 10.38 -5.88 14.52
N ARG A 18 9.31 -5.47 15.20
CA ARG A 18 8.02 -6.16 15.17
C ARG A 18 7.38 -6.11 13.79
N LYS A 19 7.38 -4.94 13.13
CA LYS A 19 6.92 -4.83 11.74
C LYS A 19 7.72 -5.72 10.80
N THR A 20 9.03 -5.79 10.97
CA THR A 20 9.91 -6.67 10.20
C THR A 20 9.58 -8.12 10.46
N SER A 21 9.38 -8.52 11.72
CA SER A 21 9.01 -9.89 12.08
C SER A 21 7.71 -10.32 11.41
N ALA A 22 6.65 -9.50 11.53
CA ALA A 22 5.38 -9.75 10.87
C ALA A 22 5.53 -9.80 9.34
N TRP A 23 6.28 -8.87 8.75
CA TRP A 23 6.51 -8.87 7.31
C TRP A 23 7.25 -10.13 6.83
N VAL A 24 8.32 -10.54 7.51
CA VAL A 24 9.06 -11.76 7.17
C VAL A 24 8.16 -12.99 7.30
N ARG A 25 7.44 -13.14 8.42
CA ARG A 25 6.74 -14.39 8.73
C ARG A 25 5.36 -14.51 8.10
N ASP A 26 4.65 -13.40 7.92
CA ASP A 26 3.27 -13.40 7.42
C ASP A 26 3.19 -13.04 5.93
N THR A 27 4.21 -12.41 5.38
CA THR A 27 4.22 -11.99 3.96
C THR A 27 5.31 -12.69 3.16
N LEU A 28 6.57 -12.56 3.57
CA LEU A 28 7.69 -13.03 2.74
C LEU A 28 7.86 -14.54 2.79
N ASP A 29 7.89 -15.16 3.97
CA ASP A 29 8.13 -16.60 4.09
C ASP A 29 7.08 -17.43 3.35
N PRO A 30 5.77 -17.14 3.45
CA PRO A 30 4.77 -17.84 2.64
C PRO A 30 4.95 -17.62 1.13
N LEU A 31 5.36 -16.41 0.71
CA LEU A 31 5.64 -16.10 -0.69
C LEU A 31 6.84 -16.92 -1.20
N MET A 32 7.93 -16.94 -0.44
CA MET A 32 9.15 -17.70 -0.77
C MET A 32 8.90 -19.21 -0.77
N ALA A 33 8.07 -19.70 0.15
CA ALA A 33 7.71 -21.12 0.19
C ALA A 33 6.87 -21.55 -1.02
N ARG A 34 6.03 -20.65 -1.57
CA ARG A 34 5.16 -20.95 -2.72
C ARG A 34 5.88 -20.77 -4.06
N ASP A 35 6.56 -19.63 -4.22
CA ASP A 35 7.02 -19.16 -5.53
C ASP A 35 8.56 -19.12 -5.63
N GLY A 36 9.28 -19.37 -4.53
CA GLY A 36 10.74 -19.42 -4.49
C GLY A 36 11.43 -18.05 -4.33
N PRO A 37 12.77 -18.04 -4.28
CA PRO A 37 13.57 -16.86 -3.92
C PRO A 37 13.57 -15.75 -4.98
N SER A 38 13.17 -16.04 -6.22
CA SER A 38 13.12 -15.06 -7.33
C SER A 38 12.03 -14.00 -7.17
N GLU A 39 11.00 -14.29 -6.38
CA GLU A 39 9.91 -13.34 -6.12
C GLU A 39 10.29 -12.25 -5.11
N LEU A 40 11.41 -12.40 -4.39
CA LEU A 40 11.83 -11.41 -3.40
C LEU A 40 12.37 -10.17 -4.10
N HIS A 41 11.78 -9.01 -3.84
CA HIS A 41 12.21 -7.78 -4.50
C HIS A 41 13.61 -7.34 -4.03
N PRO A 42 14.46 -6.74 -4.88
CA PRO A 42 15.78 -6.27 -4.46
C PRO A 42 15.76 -5.29 -3.27
N ASP A 43 14.74 -4.43 -3.18
CA ASP A 43 14.59 -3.52 -2.01
C ASP A 43 14.29 -4.29 -0.72
N ASP A 44 13.60 -5.43 -0.82
CA ASP A 44 13.27 -6.28 0.33
C ASP A 44 14.53 -6.98 0.84
N VAL A 45 15.36 -7.47 -0.09
CA VAL A 45 16.68 -8.03 0.21
C VAL A 45 17.57 -7.01 0.90
N LEU A 46 17.64 -5.77 0.38
CA LEU A 46 18.44 -4.71 1.00
C LEU A 46 17.91 -4.32 2.38
N THR A 47 16.59 -4.25 2.56
CA THR A 47 15.98 -3.94 3.86
C THR A 47 16.31 -5.01 4.90
N LEU A 48 16.19 -6.29 4.53
CA LEU A 48 16.54 -7.39 5.42
C LEU A 48 18.04 -7.45 5.69
N HIS A 49 18.88 -7.19 4.69
CA HIS A 49 20.32 -7.07 4.83
C HIS A 49 20.72 -5.99 5.85
N ASP A 50 20.18 -4.77 5.72
CA ASP A 50 20.48 -3.67 6.63
C ASP A 50 20.05 -4.00 8.07
N ILE A 51 18.92 -4.68 8.25
CA ILE A 51 18.43 -5.11 9.56
C ILE A 51 19.32 -6.21 10.13
N PHE A 52 19.71 -7.20 9.32
CA PHE A 52 20.57 -8.30 9.75
C PHE A 52 21.96 -7.81 10.12
N LEU A 53 22.54 -6.88 9.34
CA LEU A 53 23.78 -6.20 9.71
C LEU A 53 23.63 -5.43 11.01
N ALA A 54 22.54 -4.65 11.17
CA ALA A 54 22.31 -3.91 12.40
C ALA A 54 22.18 -4.86 13.62
N LEU A 55 21.51 -6.00 13.48
CA LEU A 55 21.38 -7.02 14.53
C LEU A 55 22.72 -7.73 14.84
N GLN A 56 23.63 -7.83 13.88
CA GLN A 56 24.98 -8.37 14.11
C GLN A 56 25.88 -7.38 14.87
N HIS A 57 25.74 -6.08 14.62
CA HIS A 57 26.62 -5.06 15.18
C HIS A 57 26.12 -4.41 16.48
N HIS A 58 24.83 -4.53 16.79
CA HIS A 58 24.22 -3.92 17.98
C HIS A 58 23.52 -4.96 18.85
N GLN A 59 23.79 -4.90 20.16
CA GLN A 59 23.12 -5.76 21.14
C GLN A 59 21.74 -5.16 21.51
N ILE A 60 20.66 -5.73 20.97
CA ILE A 60 19.29 -5.41 21.41
C ILE A 60 18.99 -6.08 22.74
N SER A 61 18.19 -5.47 23.62
CA SER A 61 17.83 -6.09 24.91
C SER A 61 16.99 -7.37 24.76
N LEU A 62 17.03 -8.26 25.75
CA LEU A 62 16.19 -9.48 25.78
C LEU A 62 14.69 -9.14 25.64
N ALA A 63 14.24 -8.10 26.35
CA ALA A 63 12.86 -7.62 26.25
C ALA A 63 12.52 -7.19 24.82
N THR A 64 13.38 -6.39 24.17
CA THR A 64 13.20 -5.99 22.77
C THR A 64 13.10 -7.20 21.86
N MET A 65 13.93 -8.23 22.08
CA MET A 65 13.90 -9.46 21.30
C MET A 65 12.61 -10.27 21.49
N GLN A 66 12.14 -10.37 22.74
CA GLN A 66 10.90 -11.05 23.12
C GLN A 66 9.66 -10.35 22.52
N PHE A 67 9.57 -9.03 22.63
CA PHE A 67 8.43 -8.26 22.12
C PHE A 67 8.40 -8.12 20.60
N SER A 68 9.57 -7.94 19.97
CA SER A 68 9.65 -7.83 18.51
C SER A 68 9.55 -9.19 17.82
N ARG A 69 9.89 -10.28 18.51
CA ARG A 69 9.94 -11.64 17.98
C ARG A 69 10.88 -11.79 16.78
N ILE A 70 11.83 -10.87 16.65
CA ILE A 70 12.73 -10.82 15.51
C ILE A 70 13.56 -12.10 15.41
N HIS A 71 13.92 -12.69 16.55
CA HIS A 71 14.65 -13.97 16.62
C HIS A 71 13.90 -15.08 15.86
N LEU A 72 12.58 -15.22 16.05
CA LEU A 72 11.75 -16.19 15.34
C LEU A 72 11.68 -15.91 13.84
N ALA A 73 11.63 -14.63 13.44
CA ALA A 73 11.60 -14.25 12.03
C ALA A 73 12.93 -14.55 11.33
N VAL A 74 14.06 -14.27 11.98
CA VAL A 74 15.39 -14.62 11.46
C VAL A 74 15.53 -16.14 11.34
N SER A 75 15.01 -16.91 12.31
CA SER A 75 14.99 -18.38 12.25
C SER A 75 14.18 -18.94 11.06
N GLU A 76 13.20 -18.20 10.53
CA GLU A 76 12.50 -18.62 9.32
C GLU A 76 13.33 -18.45 8.04
N VAL A 77 14.35 -17.60 8.06
CA VAL A 77 15.26 -17.38 6.93
C VAL A 77 16.50 -18.27 7.04
N CYS A 78 17.00 -18.45 8.26
CA CYS A 78 18.16 -19.25 8.64
C CYS A 78 18.12 -20.67 8.06
N GLY A 79 19.23 -21.14 7.50
CA GLY A 79 19.40 -22.51 7.00
C GLY A 79 18.52 -22.92 5.82
N LYS A 80 17.78 -22.00 5.19
CA LYS A 80 16.78 -22.32 4.15
C LYS A 80 17.13 -21.71 2.80
N ALA A 81 18.37 -21.91 2.35
CA ALA A 81 18.91 -21.45 1.07
C ALA A 81 18.20 -22.03 -0.19
N THR A 82 17.33 -23.03 -0.01
CA THR A 82 16.48 -23.58 -1.08
C THR A 82 15.26 -22.72 -1.38
N ARG A 83 14.81 -21.89 -0.43
CA ARG A 83 13.64 -21.01 -0.58
C ARG A 83 13.97 -19.52 -0.45
N TRP A 84 15.03 -19.19 0.28
CA TRP A 84 15.54 -17.83 0.47
C TRP A 84 16.84 -17.61 -0.32
N PRO A 85 17.16 -16.37 -0.76
CA PRO A 85 18.43 -16.09 -1.41
C PRO A 85 19.61 -16.48 -0.51
N THR A 86 20.57 -17.24 -1.05
CA THR A 86 21.67 -17.86 -0.29
C THR A 86 22.40 -16.86 0.61
N LYS A 87 22.77 -15.69 0.08
CA LYS A 87 23.46 -14.65 0.87
C LYS A 87 22.67 -14.19 2.08
N LEU A 88 21.35 -14.08 1.95
CA LEU A 88 20.47 -13.62 3.02
C LEU A 88 20.26 -14.72 4.06
N ALA A 89 20.18 -15.99 3.64
CA ALA A 89 20.19 -17.12 4.55
C ALA A 89 21.50 -17.18 5.35
N ASP A 90 22.66 -17.01 4.69
CA ASP A 90 23.97 -16.99 5.37
C ASP A 90 24.10 -15.81 6.37
N GLU A 91 23.48 -14.67 6.07
CA GLU A 91 23.41 -13.51 6.97
C GLU A 91 22.50 -13.77 8.16
N ALA A 92 21.35 -14.39 7.94
CA ALA A 92 20.47 -14.84 9.01
C ALA A 92 21.21 -15.82 9.93
N ASP A 93 21.96 -16.78 9.39
CA ASP A 93 22.76 -17.71 10.17
C ASP A 93 23.80 -16.99 11.05
N ARG A 94 24.42 -15.92 10.54
CA ARG A 94 25.34 -15.08 11.33
C ARG A 94 24.62 -14.33 12.44
N VAL A 95 23.44 -13.77 12.17
CA VAL A 95 22.60 -13.13 13.19
C VAL A 95 22.25 -14.13 14.28
N ILE A 96 21.75 -15.32 13.93
CA ILE A 96 21.36 -16.36 14.90
C ILE A 96 22.52 -16.70 15.83
N ARG A 97 23.71 -16.99 15.28
CA ARG A 97 24.91 -17.28 16.10
C ARG A 97 25.25 -16.13 17.05
N CYS A 98 25.14 -14.88 16.59
CA CYS A 98 25.38 -13.71 17.42
C CYS A 98 24.35 -13.63 18.56
N LEU A 99 23.07 -13.81 18.27
CA LEU A 99 22.01 -13.77 19.28
C LEU A 99 22.15 -14.93 20.27
N GLU A 100 22.45 -16.14 19.82
CA GLU A 100 22.64 -17.31 20.68
C GLU A 100 23.86 -17.16 21.60
N SER A 101 24.93 -16.54 21.12
CA SER A 101 26.10 -16.24 21.97
C SER A 101 25.76 -15.26 23.10
N CYS A 102 24.77 -14.39 22.89
CA CYS A 102 24.35 -13.39 23.87
C CYS A 102 23.28 -13.92 24.84
N TYR A 103 22.35 -14.74 24.35
CA TYR A 103 21.10 -15.09 25.06
C TYR A 103 20.89 -16.60 25.28
N GLY A 104 21.79 -17.44 24.78
CA GLY A 104 21.60 -18.89 24.74
C GLY A 104 20.67 -19.32 23.60
N PRO A 105 20.25 -20.60 23.58
CA PRO A 105 19.44 -21.14 22.49
C PRO A 105 18.14 -20.34 22.30
N LEU A 106 17.89 -19.84 21.09
CA LEU A 106 16.76 -18.92 20.85
C LEU A 106 15.39 -19.55 21.10
N GLU A 107 15.28 -20.88 21.02
CA GLU A 107 14.06 -21.64 21.33
C GLU A 107 13.61 -21.49 22.78
N THR A 108 14.53 -21.16 23.68
CA THR A 108 14.24 -20.93 25.10
C THR A 108 13.67 -19.55 25.37
N ILE A 109 13.81 -18.62 24.42
CA ILE A 109 13.32 -17.24 24.54
C ILE A 109 11.80 -17.26 24.39
N GLN A 110 11.12 -16.91 25.47
CA GLN A 110 9.67 -16.96 25.51
C GLN A 110 9.02 -15.67 25.01
N THR A 111 7.94 -15.82 24.24
CA THR A 111 7.05 -14.72 23.89
C THR A 111 6.26 -14.27 25.13
N PRO A 112 6.24 -12.96 25.44
CA PRO A 112 5.53 -12.43 26.58
C PRO A 112 4.03 -12.47 26.28
N LEU A 113 3.30 -13.28 27.06
CA LEU A 113 1.85 -13.40 26.93
C LEU A 113 1.11 -12.48 27.90
N TYR A 114 1.57 -12.40 29.16
CA TYR A 114 0.91 -11.66 30.24
C TYR A 114 1.64 -10.37 30.67
N GLU A 115 2.92 -10.25 30.31
CA GLU A 115 3.74 -9.08 30.63
C GLU A 115 3.31 -7.85 29.83
N VAL A 116 3.78 -6.67 30.24
CA VAL A 116 3.45 -5.39 29.59
C VAL A 116 3.73 -5.45 28.10
N GLY A 117 2.69 -5.33 27.27
CA GLY A 117 2.80 -5.42 25.80
C GLY A 117 2.56 -6.83 25.21
N GLY A 118 2.32 -7.84 26.05
CA GLY A 118 1.85 -9.16 25.65
C GLY A 118 0.36 -9.19 25.32
N ARG A 119 -0.09 -10.19 24.55
CA ARG A 119 -1.48 -10.26 24.04
C ARG A 119 -2.54 -10.37 25.13
N LEU A 120 -2.24 -11.05 26.23
CA LEU A 120 -3.14 -11.20 27.37
C LEU A 120 -2.87 -10.21 28.49
N HIS A 121 -1.99 -9.24 28.27
CA HIS A 121 -1.71 -8.19 29.24
C HIS A 121 -2.98 -7.41 29.60
N GLY A 122 -3.30 -7.31 30.89
CA GLY A 122 -4.53 -6.69 31.38
C GLY A 122 -5.78 -7.57 31.22
N ILE A 123 -5.83 -8.45 30.22
CA ILE A 123 -6.97 -9.33 29.93
C ILE A 123 -6.98 -10.57 30.86
N SER A 124 -5.82 -11.19 31.08
CA SER A 124 -5.68 -12.39 31.91
C SER A 124 -4.35 -12.37 32.67
N GLU A 125 -4.16 -13.29 33.61
CA GLU A 125 -2.91 -13.46 34.35
C GLU A 125 -2.48 -14.93 34.30
N PRO A 126 -1.20 -15.26 34.57
CA PRO A 126 -0.71 -16.64 34.51
C PRO A 126 -1.51 -17.67 35.33
N ARG A 127 -2.17 -17.24 36.41
CA ARG A 127 -3.03 -18.09 37.25
C ARG A 127 -4.41 -18.38 36.64
N HIS A 128 -4.84 -17.61 35.64
CA HIS A 128 -6.18 -17.71 35.03
C HIS A 128 -6.15 -18.54 33.74
N LEU A 129 -5.81 -19.84 33.85
CA LEU A 129 -5.79 -20.76 32.70
C LEU A 129 -6.98 -21.71 32.62
N THR A 130 -7.77 -21.82 33.70
CA THR A 130 -8.98 -22.65 33.74
C THR A 130 -10.19 -21.83 33.29
N ARG A 131 -11.23 -22.53 32.81
CA ARG A 131 -12.51 -21.89 32.43
C ARG A 131 -13.07 -21.06 33.59
N ASP A 132 -13.16 -21.65 34.77
CA ASP A 132 -13.76 -21.01 35.93
C ASP A 132 -12.95 -19.80 36.40
N ALA A 133 -11.62 -19.88 36.36
CA ALA A 133 -10.75 -18.76 36.73
C ALA A 133 -10.89 -17.58 35.76
N LEU A 134 -11.00 -17.86 34.46
CA LEU A 134 -11.23 -16.83 33.44
C LEU A 134 -12.61 -16.20 33.57
N LEU A 135 -13.67 -17.01 33.76
CA LEU A 135 -15.04 -16.50 33.93
C LEU A 135 -15.17 -15.62 35.18
N ARG A 136 -14.58 -16.03 36.31
CA ARG A 136 -14.54 -15.22 37.53
C ARG A 136 -13.86 -13.87 37.27
N ARG A 137 -12.68 -13.89 36.64
CA ARG A 137 -11.97 -12.65 36.29
C ARG A 137 -12.80 -11.74 35.40
N PHE A 138 -13.41 -12.26 34.33
CA PHE A 138 -14.20 -11.44 33.42
C PHE A 138 -15.41 -10.82 34.14
N SER A 139 -16.05 -11.56 35.04
CA SER A 139 -17.14 -11.06 35.87
C SER A 139 -16.69 -9.98 36.86
N GLU A 140 -15.49 -10.13 37.45
CA GLU A 140 -14.89 -9.13 38.34
C GLU A 140 -14.44 -7.85 37.60
N GLU A 141 -13.96 -7.98 36.35
CA GLU A 141 -13.56 -6.87 35.49
C GLU A 141 -14.78 -6.04 35.06
N ASP A 142 -15.77 -6.71 34.47
CA ASP A 142 -17.06 -6.13 34.09
C ASP A 142 -18.09 -7.26 33.93
N PRO A 143 -19.15 -7.31 34.77
CA PRO A 143 -20.19 -8.34 34.68
C PRO A 143 -20.82 -8.47 33.28
N SER A 144 -20.87 -7.38 32.50
CA SER A 144 -21.41 -7.37 31.14
C SER A 144 -20.60 -8.25 30.18
N LEU A 145 -19.32 -8.50 30.46
CA LEU A 145 -18.45 -9.36 29.64
C LEU A 145 -18.90 -10.83 29.63
N THR A 146 -19.67 -11.24 30.64
CA THR A 146 -20.23 -12.60 30.75
C THR A 146 -21.72 -12.67 30.40
N ASP A 147 -22.29 -11.57 29.88
CA ASP A 147 -23.69 -11.54 29.47
C ASP A 147 -23.88 -12.11 28.05
N ASN A 148 -24.66 -13.19 27.96
CA ASN A 148 -25.04 -13.83 26.71
C ASN A 148 -25.83 -12.92 25.75
N THR A 149 -26.51 -11.88 26.25
CA THR A 149 -27.35 -11.01 25.42
C THR A 149 -26.55 -10.13 24.46
N ARG A 150 -25.27 -9.84 24.78
CA ARG A 150 -24.37 -9.05 23.91
C ARG A 150 -24.23 -9.68 22.53
N ALA A 151 -24.19 -11.01 22.47
CA ALA A 151 -24.08 -11.73 21.20
C ALA A 151 -25.32 -11.63 20.30
N TYR A 152 -26.46 -11.11 20.77
CA TYR A 152 -27.70 -11.13 19.99
C TYR A 152 -27.77 -10.04 18.92
N PHE A 153 -27.01 -8.95 19.05
CA PHE A 153 -27.17 -7.76 18.21
C PHE A 153 -26.20 -7.74 17.01
N HIS A 154 -26.68 -8.13 15.82
CA HIS A 154 -25.88 -8.21 14.59
C HIS A 154 -25.15 -6.93 14.19
N ASN A 155 -25.73 -5.74 14.40
CA ASN A 155 -25.19 -4.46 13.91
C ASN A 155 -24.35 -3.68 14.94
N SER A 156 -24.08 -4.27 16.11
CA SER A 156 -23.51 -3.52 17.24
C SER A 156 -22.09 -3.92 17.64
N LEU A 157 -21.57 -5.03 17.09
CA LEU A 157 -20.41 -5.69 17.69
C LEU A 157 -19.05 -5.27 17.10
N GLY A 158 -19.03 -4.61 15.95
CA GLY A 158 -17.78 -4.04 15.38
C GLY A 158 -16.73 -5.06 14.91
N PHE A 159 -17.08 -6.34 14.83
CA PHE A 159 -16.17 -7.40 14.38
C PHE A 159 -15.99 -7.42 12.87
N LYS A 160 -14.79 -7.81 12.43
CA LYS A 160 -14.44 -7.96 11.01
C LYS A 160 -14.07 -9.41 10.71
N PRO A 161 -14.48 -9.98 9.56
CA PRO A 161 -14.02 -11.28 9.12
C PRO A 161 -12.48 -11.34 9.12
N GLY A 162 -11.92 -12.45 9.60
CA GLY A 162 -10.49 -12.63 9.85
C GLY A 162 -10.07 -12.40 11.30
N GLN A 163 -10.86 -11.72 12.13
CA GLN A 163 -10.57 -11.60 13.55
C GLN A 163 -10.49 -12.97 14.25
N TRP A 164 -9.63 -13.06 15.26
CA TRP A 164 -9.24 -14.33 15.87
C TRP A 164 -9.10 -14.24 17.40
N TRP A 165 -9.39 -15.35 18.06
CA TRP A 165 -9.31 -15.53 19.52
C TRP A 165 -8.53 -16.80 19.90
N ILE A 166 -7.86 -16.76 21.05
CA ILE A 166 -7.10 -17.90 21.58
C ILE A 166 -7.96 -19.16 21.74
N ASN A 167 -9.20 -19.00 22.20
CA ASN A 167 -10.19 -20.06 22.33
C ASN A 167 -11.62 -19.45 22.38
N GLY A 168 -12.64 -20.31 22.52
CA GLY A 168 -14.03 -19.88 22.55
C GLY A 168 -14.41 -18.98 23.72
N LEU A 169 -13.73 -19.07 24.87
CA LEU A 169 -14.02 -18.21 26.02
C LEU A 169 -13.68 -16.74 25.76
N PHE A 170 -12.60 -16.47 25.02
CA PHE A 170 -12.26 -15.09 24.65
C PHE A 170 -13.22 -14.54 23.60
N ALA A 171 -13.69 -15.37 22.67
CA ALA A 171 -14.75 -14.99 21.73
C ALA A 171 -16.08 -14.70 22.46
N PHE A 172 -16.38 -15.47 23.52
CA PHE A 172 -17.53 -15.21 24.39
C PHE A 172 -17.37 -13.89 25.16
N ARG A 173 -16.22 -13.62 25.78
CA ARG A 173 -15.92 -12.35 26.49
C ARG A 173 -16.19 -11.12 25.61
N ASP A 174 -15.75 -11.18 24.36
CA ASP A 174 -15.91 -10.05 23.44
C ASP A 174 -17.36 -9.95 22.91
N GLY A 175 -18.18 -10.99 23.09
CA GLY A 175 -19.60 -10.98 22.79
C GLY A 175 -19.95 -11.41 21.37
N ILE A 176 -19.08 -12.15 20.67
CA ILE A 176 -19.42 -12.66 19.32
C ILE A 176 -20.28 -13.93 19.37
N ILE A 177 -20.10 -14.73 20.41
CA ILE A 177 -20.81 -15.98 20.69
C ILE A 177 -21.34 -15.99 22.13
N ASN A 178 -22.12 -17.01 22.50
CA ASN A 178 -22.57 -17.21 23.88
C ASN A 178 -21.71 -18.26 24.61
N ASP A 179 -21.91 -18.37 25.93
CA ASP A 179 -21.17 -19.28 26.82
C ASP A 179 -21.30 -20.77 26.43
N LYS A 180 -22.46 -21.17 25.88
CA LYS A 180 -22.75 -22.56 25.49
C LYS A 180 -22.00 -22.99 24.22
N CYS A 181 -21.69 -22.02 23.36
CA CYS A 181 -21.01 -22.27 22.09
C CYS A 181 -19.47 -22.26 22.21
N THR A 182 -18.90 -22.06 23.39
CA THR A 182 -17.42 -21.98 23.54
C THR A 182 -16.72 -23.27 23.11
N GLU A 183 -17.43 -24.40 23.12
CA GLU A 183 -16.96 -25.72 22.69
C GLU A 183 -17.52 -26.15 21.32
N GLY A 184 -18.06 -25.19 20.55
CA GLY A 184 -18.70 -25.43 19.26
C GLY A 184 -20.22 -25.56 19.32
N GLY A 185 -20.86 -25.56 18.16
CA GLY A 185 -22.32 -25.66 18.01
C GLY A 185 -23.00 -24.36 17.58
N ILE A 186 -24.33 -24.34 17.66
CA ILE A 186 -25.17 -23.25 17.15
C ILE A 186 -25.59 -22.30 18.27
N CYS A 187 -25.28 -21.02 18.10
CA CYS A 187 -25.74 -19.97 18.99
C CYS A 187 -27.08 -19.43 18.54
N HIS A 188 -28.08 -19.53 19.40
CA HIS A 188 -29.45 -19.16 19.08
C HIS A 188 -30.17 -18.49 20.26
N ASN A 189 -31.25 -17.77 19.94
CA ASN A 189 -32.21 -17.21 20.90
C ASN A 189 -33.65 -17.39 20.36
N GLU A 190 -34.61 -16.63 20.89
CA GLU A 190 -36.01 -16.64 20.43
C GLU A 190 -36.19 -16.09 19.00
N LEU A 191 -35.27 -15.23 18.55
CA LEU A 191 -35.30 -14.60 17.23
C LEU A 191 -34.65 -15.45 16.13
N GLY A 192 -33.85 -16.44 16.49
CA GLY A 192 -33.22 -17.36 15.53
C GLY A 192 -31.79 -17.74 15.89
N ALA A 193 -31.11 -18.40 14.95
CA ALA A 193 -29.67 -18.63 15.04
C ALA A 193 -28.91 -17.38 14.58
N TYR A 194 -27.85 -17.01 15.30
CA TYR A 194 -27.07 -15.80 15.01
C TYR A 194 -25.57 -16.07 14.85
N ALA A 195 -25.07 -17.19 15.38
CA ALA A 195 -23.70 -17.64 15.15
C ALA A 195 -23.60 -19.18 15.12
N VAL A 196 -22.59 -19.71 14.46
CA VAL A 196 -22.21 -21.13 14.45
C VAL A 196 -20.71 -21.22 14.67
N VAL A 197 -20.30 -22.02 15.64
CA VAL A 197 -18.90 -22.32 15.94
C VAL A 197 -18.59 -23.73 15.47
N LEU A 198 -17.81 -23.84 14.40
CA LEU A 198 -17.42 -25.08 13.77
C LEU A 198 -16.19 -25.68 14.47
N LYS A 199 -16.32 -26.93 14.91
CA LYS A 199 -15.26 -27.69 15.58
C LYS A 199 -15.28 -29.15 15.12
N ASP A 200 -14.14 -29.83 15.20
CA ASP A 200 -14.02 -31.27 14.97
C ASP A 200 -14.61 -31.71 13.61
N ASP A 201 -15.68 -32.50 13.54
CA ASP A 201 -16.26 -33.01 12.28
C ASP A 201 -17.49 -32.21 11.78
N ASP A 202 -17.70 -31.02 12.35
CA ASP A 202 -18.85 -30.13 12.08
C ASP A 202 -18.95 -29.66 10.62
N GLU A 203 -17.88 -29.66 9.84
CA GLU A 203 -17.90 -29.21 8.44
C GLU A 203 -17.67 -30.39 7.50
N ALA A 204 -18.52 -30.55 6.48
CA ALA A 204 -18.24 -31.46 5.37
C ALA A 204 -17.26 -30.80 4.39
N ASN A 205 -16.35 -31.59 3.82
CA ASN A 205 -15.36 -31.10 2.86
C ASN A 205 -16.00 -30.26 1.75
N SER A 206 -15.52 -29.03 1.61
CA SER A 206 -15.90 -28.12 0.53
C SER A 206 -14.67 -27.73 -0.28
N LEU A 207 -14.87 -27.57 -1.58
CA LEU A 207 -13.86 -27.08 -2.52
C LEU A 207 -13.71 -25.55 -2.51
N SER A 208 -14.61 -24.84 -1.81
CA SER A 208 -14.60 -23.38 -1.71
C SER A 208 -14.70 -22.94 -0.25
N PRO A 209 -13.98 -21.88 0.16
CA PRO A 209 -14.13 -21.30 1.50
C PRO A 209 -15.46 -20.52 1.68
N ASP A 210 -16.11 -20.15 0.58
CA ASP A 210 -17.34 -19.36 0.58
C ASP A 210 -18.60 -20.20 0.70
N ARG A 211 -18.48 -21.52 0.50
CA ARG A 211 -19.61 -22.45 0.58
C ARG A 211 -19.22 -23.62 1.44
N PHE A 212 -20.04 -24.02 2.38
CA PHE A 212 -19.78 -25.22 3.17
C PHE A 212 -21.06 -25.85 3.67
N THR A 213 -20.96 -27.11 4.08
CA THR A 213 -22.06 -27.83 4.70
C THR A 213 -21.74 -28.05 6.17
N TYR A 214 -22.55 -27.48 7.05
CA TYR A 214 -22.50 -27.71 8.48
C TYR A 214 -23.27 -28.98 8.84
N ARG A 215 -22.57 -29.94 9.44
CA ARG A 215 -23.16 -31.13 10.05
C ARG A 215 -23.59 -30.78 11.46
N CYS A 216 -24.89 -30.64 11.66
CA CYS A 216 -25.45 -30.32 12.97
C CYS A 216 -25.17 -31.48 13.94
N ARG A 217 -24.66 -31.15 15.13
CA ARG A 217 -24.42 -32.12 16.19
C ARG A 217 -25.73 -32.72 16.69
N THR A 218 -25.69 -34.01 17.00
CA THR A 218 -26.78 -34.71 17.69
C THR A 218 -27.12 -34.00 18.99
N GLY A 219 -28.39 -33.65 19.19
CA GLY A 219 -28.85 -32.96 20.40
C GLY A 219 -28.75 -31.42 20.39
N ASP A 220 -28.10 -30.79 19.41
CA ASP A 220 -28.06 -29.32 19.32
C ASP A 220 -29.45 -28.75 18.96
N ARG A 221 -30.08 -28.05 19.91
CA ARG A 221 -31.43 -27.47 19.75
C ARG A 221 -31.45 -26.33 18.72
N GLY A 222 -30.32 -25.70 18.44
CA GLY A 222 -30.19 -24.66 17.44
C GLY A 222 -30.42 -25.15 16.02
N ARG A 223 -30.34 -26.46 15.75
CA ARG A 223 -30.54 -27.02 14.40
C ARG A 223 -31.89 -26.63 13.82
N TYR A 224 -32.94 -26.64 14.64
CA TYR A 224 -34.29 -26.26 14.22
C TYR A 224 -34.42 -24.77 13.90
N ARG A 225 -33.53 -23.92 14.42
CA ARG A 225 -33.47 -22.50 14.07
C ARG A 225 -32.78 -22.26 12.72
N LEU A 226 -31.89 -23.17 12.31
CA LEU A 226 -31.26 -23.16 10.99
C LEU A 226 -32.14 -23.81 9.91
N THR A 227 -32.96 -24.79 10.27
CA THR A 227 -33.73 -25.61 9.31
C THR A 227 -35.21 -25.27 9.24
N ALA A 228 -35.71 -24.40 10.13
CA ALA A 228 -37.08 -23.90 10.03
C ALA A 228 -37.30 -23.25 8.65
N ALA A 229 -38.42 -23.57 8.00
CA ALA A 229 -38.83 -22.90 6.75
C ALA A 229 -39.45 -21.52 7.02
N ASP A 230 -38.89 -20.76 7.97
CA ASP A 230 -39.31 -19.39 8.27
C ASP A 230 -38.30 -18.37 7.72
N PHE A 231 -38.70 -17.10 7.63
CA PHE A 231 -37.79 -16.05 7.14
C PHE A 231 -36.57 -15.86 8.05
N ARG A 232 -36.63 -16.33 9.30
CA ARG A 232 -35.60 -16.09 10.32
C ARG A 232 -34.41 -17.01 10.14
N SER A 233 -34.63 -18.25 9.71
CA SER A 233 -33.54 -19.16 9.31
C SER A 233 -32.75 -18.66 8.09
N ARG A 234 -33.28 -17.69 7.35
CA ARG A 234 -32.63 -17.10 6.17
C ARG A 234 -31.81 -15.85 6.49
N PHE A 235 -31.79 -15.40 7.74
CA PHE A 235 -30.89 -14.31 8.14
C PHE A 235 -29.43 -14.75 8.11
N PRO A 236 -28.51 -13.83 7.79
CA PRO A 236 -27.08 -14.11 7.87
C PRO A 236 -26.66 -14.51 9.29
N VAL A 237 -25.90 -15.60 9.36
CA VAL A 237 -25.37 -16.20 10.58
C VAL A 237 -23.86 -15.99 10.60
N ARG A 238 -23.30 -15.60 11.75
CA ARG A 238 -21.86 -15.50 11.94
C ARG A 238 -21.24 -16.89 11.98
N VAL A 239 -20.20 -17.12 11.19
CA VAL A 239 -19.49 -18.41 11.19
C VAL A 239 -18.13 -18.22 11.82
N LEU A 240 -17.80 -19.07 12.79
CA LEU A 240 -16.48 -19.15 13.40
C LEU A 240 -15.91 -20.54 13.18
N ARG A 241 -14.64 -20.65 12.79
CA ARG A 241 -13.93 -21.92 12.62
C ARG A 241 -12.89 -22.08 13.72
N SER A 242 -12.91 -23.23 14.40
CA SER A 242 -11.90 -23.64 15.38
C SER A 242 -10.73 -24.37 14.71
N ASN A 243 -9.54 -24.29 15.29
CA ASN A 243 -8.36 -25.01 14.81
C ASN A 243 -8.43 -26.53 14.96
N SER A 244 -9.38 -27.06 15.75
CA SER A 244 -9.62 -28.50 15.83
C SER A 244 -10.58 -29.02 14.77
N LEU A 245 -11.14 -28.13 13.94
CA LEU A 245 -12.01 -28.49 12.82
C LEU A 245 -11.23 -29.30 11.77
N ARG A 246 -11.78 -30.43 11.35
CA ARG A 246 -11.24 -31.31 10.31
C ARG A 246 -11.68 -30.84 8.93
N SER A 247 -11.29 -29.61 8.60
CA SER A 247 -11.59 -28.93 7.34
C SER A 247 -10.31 -28.30 6.79
N LEU A 248 -10.17 -28.26 5.46
CA LEU A 248 -9.08 -27.54 4.79
C LEU A 248 -9.09 -26.04 5.15
N TRP A 249 -10.24 -25.52 5.56
CA TRP A 249 -10.46 -24.10 5.87
C TRP A 249 -10.28 -23.77 7.35
N ALA A 250 -9.94 -24.76 8.19
CA ALA A 250 -9.70 -24.55 9.60
C ALA A 250 -8.48 -23.63 9.83
N PRO A 251 -8.54 -22.69 10.79
CA PRO A 251 -7.38 -21.89 11.14
C PRO A 251 -6.28 -22.75 11.78
N ARG A 252 -5.03 -22.34 11.66
CA ARG A 252 -3.87 -23.07 12.22
C ARG A 252 -3.83 -23.08 13.76
N ALA A 253 -4.51 -22.12 14.39
CA ALA A 253 -4.55 -21.94 15.84
C ALA A 253 -5.90 -21.32 16.24
N GLY A 254 -6.30 -21.47 17.52
CA GLY A 254 -7.48 -20.86 18.14
C GLY A 254 -8.78 -20.89 17.33
N ILE A 255 -9.53 -19.79 17.36
CA ILE A 255 -10.83 -19.64 16.69
C ILE A 255 -10.84 -18.38 15.84
N ARG A 256 -11.21 -18.50 14.56
CA ARG A 256 -11.33 -17.38 13.61
C ARG A 256 -12.79 -17.09 13.29
N TYR A 257 -13.15 -15.81 13.20
CA TYR A 257 -14.43 -15.38 12.64
C TYR A 257 -14.33 -15.29 11.12
N ASP A 258 -15.07 -16.15 10.42
CA ASP A 258 -14.99 -16.29 8.98
C ASP A 258 -15.95 -15.37 8.24
N GLY A 259 -16.95 -14.80 8.93
CA GLY A 259 -17.86 -13.80 8.37
C GLY A 259 -19.34 -14.17 8.47
N LEU A 260 -20.17 -13.48 7.70
CA LEU A 260 -21.61 -13.73 7.60
C LEU A 260 -21.92 -14.65 6.43
N PHE A 261 -22.69 -15.69 6.74
CA PHE A 261 -23.13 -16.69 5.79
C PHE A 261 -24.65 -16.80 5.82
N GLN A 262 -25.25 -16.94 4.65
CA GLN A 262 -26.67 -17.21 4.48
C GLN A 262 -26.89 -18.70 4.23
N ILE A 263 -27.96 -19.24 4.81
CA ILE A 263 -28.39 -20.61 4.55
C ILE A 263 -29.04 -20.70 3.18
N LYS A 264 -28.52 -21.57 2.31
CA LYS A 264 -29.08 -21.82 0.97
C LYS A 264 -30.08 -22.98 0.97
N GLY A 265 -29.79 -24.02 1.73
CA GLY A 265 -30.67 -25.17 1.89
C GLY A 265 -30.17 -26.09 2.99
N TRP A 266 -30.88 -27.19 3.22
CA TRP A 266 -30.45 -28.24 4.13
C TRP A 266 -30.96 -29.60 3.67
N THR A 267 -30.26 -30.64 4.08
CA THR A 267 -30.64 -32.04 3.84
C THR A 267 -30.63 -32.82 5.14
N ILE A 268 -31.36 -33.93 5.14
CA ILE A 268 -31.44 -34.85 6.28
C ILE A 268 -30.80 -36.17 5.85
N ARG A 269 -29.86 -36.67 6.66
CA ARG A 269 -29.24 -37.99 6.47
C ARG A 269 -29.52 -38.89 7.68
N PRO A 270 -29.95 -40.14 7.48
CA PRO A 270 -30.03 -41.11 8.56
C PRO A 270 -28.61 -41.53 8.95
N VAL A 271 -28.29 -41.49 10.24
CA VAL A 271 -27.03 -42.02 10.79
C VAL A 271 -27.28 -43.45 11.21
N LYS A 272 -26.47 -44.39 10.72
CA LYS A 272 -26.48 -45.77 11.25
C LYS A 272 -25.93 -45.70 12.67
N ALA A 273 -26.79 -45.92 13.66
CA ALA A 273 -26.37 -46.05 15.04
C ALA A 273 -25.44 -47.25 15.18
N GLU A 274 -24.22 -47.03 15.69
CA GLU A 274 -23.45 -48.11 16.31
C GLU A 274 -24.11 -48.37 17.67
N GLU A 275 -24.70 -49.56 17.77
CA GLU A 275 -25.33 -50.20 18.95
C GLU A 275 -26.18 -49.32 19.90
N ASN A 276 -27.50 -49.50 19.78
CA ASN A 276 -28.54 -49.14 20.76
C ASN A 276 -28.65 -47.66 21.17
N GLU A 277 -29.21 -46.81 20.31
CA GLU A 277 -30.20 -45.78 20.68
C GLU A 277 -30.72 -45.04 19.42
N GLY A 278 -31.91 -45.41 18.92
CA GLY A 278 -32.68 -44.63 17.93
C GLY A 278 -32.10 -44.52 16.50
N VAL A 279 -32.96 -44.18 15.53
CA VAL A 279 -32.50 -43.67 14.23
C VAL A 279 -32.15 -42.21 14.44
N ASP A 280 -30.89 -41.91 14.69
CA ASP A 280 -30.44 -40.53 14.78
C ASP A 280 -30.38 -39.90 13.38
N VAL A 281 -30.80 -38.65 13.32
CA VAL A 281 -30.99 -37.92 12.07
C VAL A 281 -30.04 -36.74 12.06
N MET A 282 -29.08 -36.76 11.13
CA MET A 282 -28.11 -35.68 10.96
C MET A 282 -28.65 -34.65 9.97
N PHE A 283 -28.60 -33.38 10.38
CA PHE A 283 -28.96 -32.26 9.51
C PHE A 283 -27.70 -31.65 8.91
N ASP A 284 -27.67 -31.65 7.58
CA ASP A 284 -26.62 -31.02 6.79
C ASP A 284 -27.14 -29.67 6.28
N VAL A 285 -26.61 -28.57 6.78
CA VAL A 285 -27.06 -27.21 6.43
C VAL A 285 -26.04 -26.56 5.50
N HIS A 286 -26.48 -26.14 4.33
CA HIS A 286 -25.63 -25.52 3.31
C HIS A 286 -25.57 -24.00 3.52
N PHE A 287 -24.37 -23.50 3.74
CA PHE A 287 -24.07 -22.09 3.92
C PHE A 287 -23.36 -21.51 2.70
N GLU A 288 -23.65 -20.26 2.39
CA GLU A 288 -22.94 -19.46 1.39
C GLU A 288 -22.65 -18.06 1.95
N ARG A 289 -21.41 -17.59 1.78
CA ARG A 289 -20.96 -16.27 2.24
C ARG A 289 -21.81 -15.16 1.62
N CYS A 290 -22.18 -14.16 2.41
CA CYS A 290 -22.99 -13.02 1.94
C CYS A 290 -22.50 -11.64 2.40
N ASP A 291 -21.39 -11.55 3.14
CA ASP A 291 -20.80 -10.27 3.55
C ASP A 291 -19.88 -9.62 2.52
N GLY A 292 -19.60 -10.29 1.39
CA GLY A 292 -18.73 -9.77 0.32
C GLY A 292 -17.26 -9.64 0.72
N SER A 293 -16.85 -10.23 1.85
CA SER A 293 -15.44 -10.21 2.29
C SER A 293 -14.59 -11.15 1.45
N ASP A 294 -13.34 -10.76 1.18
CA ASP A 294 -12.40 -11.61 0.44
C ASP A 294 -11.98 -12.79 1.31
N SER A 295 -12.42 -13.99 0.93
CA SER A 295 -12.06 -15.23 1.63
C SER A 295 -10.55 -15.44 1.72
N VAL A 296 -9.77 -14.98 0.74
CA VAL A 296 -8.30 -15.10 0.80
C VAL A 296 -7.73 -14.27 1.95
N GLU A 297 -8.27 -13.06 2.17
CA GLU A 297 -7.84 -12.19 3.27
C GLU A 297 -8.25 -12.77 4.64
N VAL A 298 -9.47 -13.28 4.75
CA VAL A 298 -9.97 -13.96 5.97
C VAL A 298 -9.09 -15.16 6.33
N LEU A 299 -8.76 -16.00 5.34
CA LEU A 299 -7.97 -17.21 5.56
C LEU A 299 -6.50 -16.96 5.96
N ARG A 300 -5.98 -15.74 5.78
CA ARG A 300 -4.60 -15.39 6.23
C ARG A 300 -4.47 -15.35 7.74
N HIS A 301 -5.59 -15.28 8.47
CA HIS A 301 -5.59 -15.32 9.91
C HIS A 301 -5.78 -16.77 10.42
N PRO A 302 -5.17 -17.13 11.57
CA PRO A 302 -4.30 -16.30 12.42
C PRO A 302 -2.93 -16.01 11.80
N LEU A 303 -2.38 -14.82 12.05
CA LEU A 303 -0.99 -14.47 11.71
C LEU A 303 0.00 -15.32 12.53
N ALA A 304 1.26 -15.38 12.11
CA ALA A 304 2.32 -16.11 12.80
C ALA A 304 2.49 -15.67 14.26
N GLU A 305 2.38 -14.36 14.53
CA GLU A 305 2.39 -13.85 15.91
C GLU A 305 1.26 -14.44 16.75
N GLU A 306 0.06 -14.55 16.20
CA GLU A 306 -1.10 -15.08 16.91
C GLU A 306 -1.00 -16.59 17.13
N VAL A 307 -0.38 -17.30 16.19
CA VAL A 307 -0.04 -18.72 16.33
C VAL A 307 0.98 -18.92 17.45
N ASP A 308 1.99 -18.06 17.56
CA ASP A 308 2.95 -18.13 18.66
C ASP A 308 2.31 -17.83 20.01
N ASP A 309 1.39 -16.86 20.07
CA ASP A 309 0.62 -16.56 21.29
C ASP A 309 -0.21 -17.77 21.72
N TYR A 310 -0.85 -18.44 20.77
CA TYR A 310 -1.59 -19.68 21.02
C TYR A 310 -0.67 -20.79 21.54
N LYS A 311 0.50 -20.99 20.93
CA LYS A 311 1.48 -21.98 21.39
C LYS A 311 1.97 -21.69 22.80
N ALA A 312 2.28 -20.42 23.10
CA ALA A 312 2.70 -19.97 24.43
C ALA A 312 1.59 -20.22 25.45
N TYR A 313 0.34 -19.85 25.13
CA TYR A 313 -0.82 -20.14 25.98
C TYR A 313 -0.97 -21.64 26.25
N LYS A 314 -0.89 -22.48 25.22
CA LYS A 314 -0.96 -23.95 25.35
C LYS A 314 0.19 -24.53 26.16
N ARG A 315 1.39 -23.94 26.09
CA ARG A 315 2.52 -24.30 26.95
C ARG A 315 2.20 -23.96 28.41
N CYS A 316 1.78 -22.74 28.72
CA CYS A 316 1.38 -22.36 30.08
C CYS A 316 0.28 -23.27 30.63
N CYS A 317 -0.73 -23.61 29.83
CA CYS A 317 -1.78 -24.55 30.25
C CYS A 317 -1.23 -25.95 30.56
N ARG A 318 -0.20 -26.40 29.84
CA ARG A 318 0.46 -27.69 30.12
C ARG A 318 1.27 -27.61 31.40
N GLU A 319 2.11 -26.61 31.54
CA GLU A 319 2.93 -26.37 32.74
C GLU A 319 2.06 -26.28 34.00
N GLN A 320 0.92 -25.59 33.94
CA GLN A 320 -0.01 -25.53 35.08
C GLN A 320 -0.65 -26.89 35.39
N ARG A 321 -1.07 -27.65 34.37
CA ARG A 321 -1.59 -29.02 34.60
C ARG A 321 -0.52 -29.94 35.17
N ASP A 322 0.71 -29.80 34.71
CA ASP A 322 1.83 -30.59 35.20
C ASP A 322 2.17 -30.19 36.64
N ALA A 323 2.15 -28.90 36.99
CA ALA A 323 2.30 -28.43 38.36
C ALA A 323 1.16 -28.94 39.27
N GLU A 324 -0.09 -28.84 38.82
CA GLU A 324 -1.25 -29.40 39.54
C GLU A 324 -1.15 -30.92 39.72
N ARG A 325 -0.61 -31.65 38.72
CA ARG A 325 -0.32 -33.08 38.83
C ARG A 325 0.82 -33.37 39.79
N HIS A 326 1.92 -32.60 39.76
CA HIS A 326 3.02 -32.76 40.71
C HIS A 326 2.57 -32.45 42.13
N ASP A 327 1.81 -31.38 42.34
CA ASP A 327 1.19 -31.04 43.62
C ASP A 327 0.19 -32.12 44.04
N ALA A 328 -0.64 -32.65 43.14
CA ALA A 328 -1.55 -33.76 43.44
C ALA A 328 -0.83 -35.07 43.74
N VAL A 329 0.34 -35.33 43.14
CA VAL A 329 1.22 -36.47 43.46
C VAL A 329 1.96 -36.24 44.78
N GLN A 330 2.32 -35.00 45.11
CA GLN A 330 3.03 -34.65 46.35
C GLN A 330 2.07 -34.58 47.55
N LEU A 331 0.89 -33.96 47.40
CA LEU A 331 -0.26 -34.06 48.31
C LEU A 331 -0.80 -35.49 48.36
N GLY A 332 -0.79 -36.20 47.23
CA GLY A 332 -1.09 -37.62 47.12
C GLY A 332 -0.10 -38.47 47.90
N SER A 333 1.19 -38.11 47.94
CA SER A 333 2.25 -38.78 48.72
C SER A 333 2.21 -38.41 50.21
N LEU A 334 1.77 -37.20 50.56
CA LEU A 334 1.51 -36.75 51.94
C LEU A 334 0.22 -37.38 52.48
N ASN A 335 -0.78 -37.59 51.62
CA ASN A 335 -2.00 -38.35 51.93
C ASN A 335 -1.82 -39.85 51.71
N TYR A 336 -0.74 -40.35 51.09
CA TYR A 336 -0.44 -41.79 50.99
C TYR A 336 0.14 -42.37 52.29
N ARG A 337 0.34 -41.55 53.33
CA ARG A 337 0.46 -42.03 54.73
C ARG A 337 -0.89 -42.09 55.46
N ALA A 338 -1.98 -41.69 54.83
CA ALA A 338 -3.32 -41.76 55.37
C ALA A 338 -4.33 -42.07 54.24
N THR A 339 -4.55 -43.37 54.03
CA THR A 339 -5.47 -44.04 53.09
C THR A 339 -4.80 -44.69 51.87
N SER A 340 -4.45 -45.95 52.11
CA SER A 340 -4.31 -47.04 51.17
C SER A 340 -5.54 -47.26 50.27
N GLU A 341 -5.29 -47.86 49.10
CA GLU A 341 -6.24 -48.58 48.24
C GLU A 341 -7.23 -47.73 47.41
N MET A 342 -6.89 -47.51 46.13
CA MET A 342 -7.62 -48.12 45.00
C MET A 342 -7.02 -47.70 43.63
N ASN A 343 -6.34 -48.68 43.02
CA ASN A 343 -6.21 -49.03 41.60
C ASN A 343 -6.18 -47.94 40.51
N LEU A 344 -4.94 -47.80 40.03
CA LEU A 344 -4.50 -47.59 38.64
C LEU A 344 -5.32 -48.32 37.57
N SER A 345 -5.48 -47.68 36.41
CA SER A 345 -5.19 -48.27 35.09
C SER A 345 -5.28 -47.21 33.98
N GLU A 346 -4.22 -46.42 33.84
CA GLU A 346 -3.90 -45.60 32.67
C GLU A 346 -2.51 -46.08 32.18
N LYS A 347 -2.50 -46.89 31.12
CA LYS A 347 -1.35 -47.42 30.36
C LYS A 347 -1.94 -48.03 29.08
N ASP A 348 -1.49 -47.83 27.86
CA ASP A 348 -0.34 -47.15 27.27
C ASP A 348 -0.75 -46.92 25.80
N PHE A 349 -0.60 -45.71 25.24
CA PHE A 349 -0.72 -45.55 23.78
C PHE A 349 0.03 -44.32 23.29
N GLN A 350 1.36 -44.39 23.27
CA GLN A 350 2.18 -43.50 22.45
C GLN A 350 3.58 -44.06 22.22
N GLU A 351 3.69 -45.17 21.49
CA GLU A 351 4.90 -45.46 20.74
C GLU A 351 4.58 -45.86 19.29
N GLN A 352 5.17 -45.08 18.39
CA GLN A 352 5.60 -45.43 17.03
C GLN A 352 4.53 -45.67 15.95
N PHE A 353 4.26 -44.60 15.18
CA PHE A 353 3.83 -44.70 13.79
C PHE A 353 5.04 -44.59 12.85
N GLN A 354 5.50 -45.72 12.31
CA GLN A 354 5.89 -45.84 10.90
C GLN A 354 4.99 -46.92 10.29
N SER A 355 4.24 -46.55 9.24
CA SER A 355 3.46 -47.46 8.37
C SER A 355 4.38 -48.45 7.62
N PRO A 356 3.95 -49.59 6.99
CA PRO A 356 2.63 -49.77 6.35
C PRO A 356 2.02 -51.21 6.27
N SER A 357 0.78 -51.27 5.77
CA SER A 357 0.17 -52.33 4.93
C SER A 357 -0.64 -53.49 5.56
N GLN A 358 -1.81 -53.69 4.93
CA GLN A 358 -2.44 -54.94 4.46
C GLN A 358 -3.04 -55.98 5.43
N LYS A 359 -4.37 -56.12 5.27
CA LYS A 359 -5.19 -57.35 5.12
C LYS A 359 -5.45 -58.27 6.32
N ALA A 360 -6.66 -58.84 6.24
CA ALA A 360 -7.19 -60.06 6.85
C ALA A 360 -7.78 -59.86 8.27
N LYS A 361 -9.12 -59.98 8.42
CA LYS A 361 -9.90 -61.24 8.60
C LYS A 361 -9.61 -61.83 9.97
N ASP A 362 -10.53 -62.35 10.76
CA ASP A 362 -11.94 -62.72 10.66
C ASP A 362 -12.37 -63.00 12.12
N GLU A 363 -13.68 -62.95 12.41
CA GLU A 363 -14.41 -63.80 13.40
C GLU A 363 -14.07 -63.62 14.91
N ASP A 364 -14.98 -63.75 15.89
CA ASP A 364 -16.39 -64.10 15.94
C ASP A 364 -16.93 -63.82 17.37
N TYR A 365 -18.23 -63.48 17.45
CA TYR A 365 -19.25 -63.90 18.43
C TYR A 365 -18.94 -64.09 19.94
N VAL A 366 -19.78 -63.51 20.82
CA VAL A 366 -20.93 -64.17 21.51
C VAL A 366 -21.52 -63.26 22.63
N LEU A 367 -22.79 -62.91 22.42
CA LEU A 367 -23.94 -62.69 23.33
C LEU A 367 -23.80 -62.86 24.85
N ARG A 368 -24.45 -61.94 25.61
CA ARG A 368 -25.60 -62.16 26.55
C ARG A 368 -25.62 -61.05 27.61
N ASP A 369 -26.71 -60.65 28.26
CA ASP A 369 -28.17 -60.71 28.10
C ASP A 369 -28.74 -60.09 29.40
N GLY A 370 -29.94 -59.52 29.35
CA GLY A 370 -30.84 -59.47 30.51
C GLY A 370 -30.98 -58.16 31.33
N GLY A 371 -32.19 -57.58 31.27
CA GLY A 371 -32.92 -57.31 32.52
C GLY A 371 -33.56 -55.93 32.73
N LYS A 372 -34.79 -55.75 32.23
CA LYS A 372 -35.85 -54.76 32.64
C LYS A 372 -36.29 -54.98 34.13
N PRO A 373 -37.35 -54.35 34.74
CA PRO A 373 -38.43 -53.50 34.20
C PRO A 373 -39.10 -52.39 35.08
N SER A 374 -39.87 -51.53 34.40
CA SER A 374 -41.24 -51.01 34.70
C SER A 374 -41.62 -50.30 36.03
N ARG A 375 -42.28 -49.12 35.96
CA ARG A 375 -43.76 -48.94 35.96
C ARG A 375 -44.18 -47.46 36.01
N THR A 376 -45.26 -47.17 35.27
CA THR A 376 -46.10 -45.95 35.17
C THR A 376 -47.06 -45.80 36.39
N PRO A 377 -47.83 -44.70 36.64
CA PRO A 377 -48.99 -44.18 35.85
C PRO A 377 -49.03 -42.62 35.67
N SER A 378 -49.53 -42.03 34.57
CA SER A 378 -50.94 -41.67 34.19
C SER A 378 -51.48 -40.41 34.93
N LEU A 379 -52.22 -39.40 34.42
CA LEU A 379 -53.20 -39.21 33.32
C LEU A 379 -53.44 -37.71 32.99
N HIS A 380 -53.76 -37.44 31.70
CA HIS A 380 -54.79 -36.51 31.13
C HIS A 380 -54.66 -34.96 31.17
N ARG A 381 -55.04 -34.19 30.12
CA ARG A 381 -55.40 -34.40 28.69
C ARG A 381 -55.61 -33.01 28.00
N GLU A 382 -55.71 -33.05 26.67
CA GLU A 382 -56.30 -32.08 25.70
C GLU A 382 -55.44 -30.86 25.28
N GLU A 383 -55.25 -30.52 23.99
CA GLU A 383 -55.87 -30.96 22.73
C GLU A 383 -54.88 -30.81 21.55
N VAL A 384 -54.97 -31.75 20.61
CA VAL A 384 -54.16 -31.93 19.40
C VAL A 384 -55.05 -31.60 18.21
N VAL A 385 -54.51 -30.86 17.22
CA VAL A 385 -55.00 -30.96 15.83
C VAL A 385 -53.88 -31.54 14.99
N ASP A 386 -54.20 -32.71 14.47
CA ASP A 386 -53.42 -33.63 13.66
C ASP A 386 -53.38 -33.18 12.19
N PHE A 387 -52.24 -33.38 11.52
CA PHE A 387 -52.26 -33.68 10.09
C PHE A 387 -51.17 -34.72 9.80
N THR A 388 -51.67 -35.93 9.61
CA THR A 388 -50.99 -37.18 9.35
C THR A 388 -50.64 -37.33 7.85
N THR A 389 -49.42 -37.83 7.63
CA THR A 389 -49.10 -38.95 6.70
C THR A 389 -49.09 -38.70 5.17
N LYS A 390 -47.92 -38.96 4.56
CA LYS A 390 -47.72 -40.15 3.69
C LYS A 390 -46.25 -40.33 3.28
N MET A 391 -45.59 -41.30 3.91
CA MET A 391 -44.47 -42.05 3.33
C MET A 391 -44.97 -42.81 2.09
N ARG A 392 -44.17 -42.83 1.03
CA ARG A 392 -44.21 -43.86 -0.02
C ARG A 392 -42.79 -44.39 -0.20
N THR A 393 -42.61 -45.65 0.15
CA THR A 393 -41.53 -46.52 -0.33
C THR A 393 -41.82 -46.91 -1.79
N TYR A 394 -40.79 -46.94 -2.64
CA TYR A 394 -40.84 -47.60 -3.95
C TYR A 394 -39.57 -48.44 -4.14
N ASP A 395 -39.78 -49.64 -4.65
CA ASP A 395 -38.85 -50.74 -4.87
C ASP A 395 -38.12 -50.62 -6.22
N GLY A 396 -36.99 -51.31 -6.33
CA GLY A 396 -36.00 -51.09 -7.40
C GLY A 396 -36.36 -51.71 -8.74
N SER A 397 -35.88 -51.09 -9.82
CA SER A 397 -35.13 -51.74 -10.90
C SER A 397 -34.82 -50.75 -12.04
N THR A 398 -33.69 -51.02 -12.70
CA THR A 398 -33.19 -50.50 -13.98
C THR A 398 -32.43 -49.17 -14.00
N GLU A 399 -31.32 -49.26 -14.73
CA GLU A 399 -30.21 -48.34 -14.94
C GLU A 399 -30.65 -47.07 -15.65
N ASP A 400 -30.27 -45.90 -15.12
CA ASP A 400 -29.70 -44.77 -15.86
C ASP A 400 -29.62 -43.50 -14.98
N SER A 401 -28.40 -42.97 -14.85
CA SER A 401 -28.01 -41.58 -14.52
C SER A 401 -28.93 -40.72 -13.63
N PRO A 402 -28.55 -40.32 -12.40
CA PRO A 402 -29.37 -39.41 -11.59
C PRO A 402 -29.34 -37.98 -12.14
N ARG A 403 -30.50 -37.50 -12.60
CA ARG A 403 -30.78 -36.07 -12.85
C ARG A 403 -30.98 -35.35 -11.51
N PHE A 404 -30.41 -34.15 -11.40
CA PHE A 404 -30.56 -33.23 -10.28
C PHE A 404 -32.00 -32.71 -10.18
N HIS A 405 -32.59 -32.73 -8.99
CA HIS A 405 -33.82 -32.00 -8.67
C HIS A 405 -33.47 -30.71 -7.92
N GLU A 406 -33.31 -29.63 -8.68
CA GLU A 406 -33.21 -28.26 -8.19
C GLU A 406 -34.64 -27.72 -8.02
N VAL A 407 -35.02 -27.30 -6.82
CA VAL A 407 -36.30 -26.62 -6.59
C VAL A 407 -36.10 -25.14 -6.95
N GLU A 408 -36.23 -24.82 -8.23
CA GLU A 408 -36.30 -23.43 -8.71
C GLU A 408 -37.68 -22.83 -8.43
N TRP A 409 -37.70 -21.62 -7.86
CA TRP A 409 -38.90 -20.79 -7.78
C TRP A 409 -38.64 -19.47 -8.51
N ASN A 410 -39.49 -19.18 -9.51
CA ASN A 410 -39.51 -17.92 -10.27
C ASN A 410 -40.32 -16.84 -9.55
N PRO A 411 -39.85 -15.58 -9.50
CA PRO A 411 -40.57 -14.49 -8.83
C PRO A 411 -41.76 -13.98 -9.67
N PRO A 412 -42.91 -13.66 -9.06
CA PRO A 412 -43.98 -12.95 -9.75
C PRO A 412 -43.67 -11.45 -9.84
N SER A 413 -43.96 -10.91 -11.02
CA SER A 413 -43.97 -9.48 -11.35
C SER A 413 -44.96 -8.70 -10.49
N GLN A 414 -44.54 -7.52 -9.99
CA GLN A 414 -45.45 -6.57 -9.36
C GLN A 414 -45.65 -5.33 -10.24
N THR A 415 -46.84 -5.24 -10.81
CA THR A 415 -47.48 -4.00 -11.25
C THR A 415 -48.33 -3.43 -10.11
N SER A 416 -48.14 -2.12 -9.88
CA SER A 416 -49.08 -1.10 -9.38
C SER A 416 -50.24 -1.50 -8.46
N PHE A 417 -50.28 -0.92 -7.25
CA PHE A 417 -51.50 -0.24 -6.76
C PHE A 417 -51.14 0.87 -5.77
N ALA A 418 -51.68 2.06 -6.05
CA ALA A 418 -51.66 3.24 -5.20
C ALA A 418 -53.07 3.50 -4.66
N LYS A 419 -53.12 4.21 -3.52
CA LYS A 419 -54.23 4.95 -2.86
C LYS A 419 -54.97 4.26 -1.71
N GLY A 420 -55.02 4.99 -0.58
CA GLY A 420 -55.97 4.80 0.53
C GLY A 420 -55.57 5.52 1.83
N LEU A 421 -55.91 6.81 1.94
CA LEU A 421 -55.76 7.73 3.10
C LEU A 421 -56.65 7.34 4.31
N PRO A 422 -56.49 7.94 5.52
CA PRO A 422 -57.15 9.23 5.81
C PRO A 422 -56.31 10.28 6.57
N ARG A 423 -56.63 11.55 6.27
CA ARG A 423 -56.27 12.80 6.96
C ARG A 423 -57.19 13.04 8.17
N VAL A 424 -56.64 13.62 9.24
CA VAL A 424 -57.27 14.58 10.18
C VAL A 424 -56.10 15.34 10.85
N ALA A 425 -56.05 16.64 11.14
CA ALA A 425 -56.64 17.87 10.65
C ALA A 425 -55.64 19.00 11.04
N ARG A 426 -55.55 20.06 10.24
CA ARG A 426 -54.91 21.33 10.62
C ARG A 426 -55.92 22.15 11.42
N LEU A 427 -55.46 22.84 12.47
CA LEU A 427 -55.96 24.18 12.82
C LEU A 427 -54.85 24.95 13.55
N ALA A 428 -54.76 26.22 13.20
CA ALA A 428 -53.81 27.22 13.65
C ALA A 428 -54.45 28.15 14.70
N ALA A 429 -53.63 28.74 15.56
CA ALA A 429 -53.77 30.00 16.31
C ALA A 429 -52.84 29.87 17.54
N GLY A 430 -51.85 30.74 17.77
CA GLY A 430 -51.99 32.15 18.14
C GLY A 430 -51.53 32.26 19.61
N GLN A 431 -50.31 32.71 19.87
CA GLN A 431 -49.94 34.10 20.21
C GLN A 431 -49.89 34.40 21.72
N HIS A 432 -48.94 35.28 22.07
CA HIS A 432 -48.60 35.93 23.34
C HIS A 432 -47.70 35.14 24.32
N SER A 433 -46.40 35.44 24.49
CA SER A 433 -45.64 36.69 24.78
C SER A 433 -45.46 36.95 26.28
N LEU A 434 -44.20 37.06 26.71
CA LEU A 434 -43.55 38.12 27.53
C LEU A 434 -42.15 37.56 27.94
N GLN A 435 -41.04 38.07 27.37
CA GLN A 435 -40.19 39.19 27.85
C GLN A 435 -39.31 38.79 29.05
N THR A 436 -38.01 39.08 29.13
CA THR A 436 -37.17 40.25 28.75
C THR A 436 -35.71 39.77 28.49
N GLU A 437 -34.75 40.39 27.80
CA GLU A 437 -34.46 41.73 27.25
C GLU A 437 -33.28 41.53 26.25
N ALA A 438 -33.37 41.75 24.93
CA ALA A 438 -33.32 43.00 24.15
C ALA A 438 -32.00 43.81 24.24
N ARG A 439 -31.43 44.45 23.21
CA ARG A 439 -31.10 44.22 21.78
C ARG A 439 -30.44 45.54 21.30
N ALA A 440 -29.65 45.44 20.22
CA ALA A 440 -29.45 46.43 19.16
C ALA A 440 -28.36 47.52 19.28
N THR A 441 -27.58 47.59 18.20
CA THR A 441 -26.85 48.76 17.68
C THR A 441 -27.83 49.80 17.09
N PRO A 442 -27.44 51.08 16.99
CA PRO A 442 -27.05 51.60 15.66
C PRO A 442 -25.96 52.70 15.68
N SER A 443 -25.62 53.14 14.46
CA SER A 443 -24.60 54.09 14.01
C SER A 443 -24.56 55.50 14.64
N GLN A 444 -23.42 56.18 14.37
CA GLN A 444 -23.21 57.62 14.11
C GLN A 444 -22.67 58.56 15.23
N TRP A 445 -21.68 59.38 14.80
CA TRP A 445 -21.13 60.65 15.35
C TRP A 445 -20.05 60.53 16.45
N THR A 446 -18.79 60.92 16.25
CA THR A 446 -18.15 62.26 16.08
C THR A 446 -18.30 63.25 17.24
N ARG A 447 -17.12 63.66 17.73
CA ARG A 447 -16.76 64.90 18.46
C ARG A 447 -17.23 64.94 19.94
N SER A 448 -16.52 65.55 20.89
CA SER A 448 -15.64 66.71 20.81
C SER A 448 -14.92 66.90 22.17
N LEU A 449 -13.61 67.20 22.16
CA LEU A 449 -12.99 68.52 22.48
C LEU A 449 -12.86 68.78 24.00
N SER A 450 -11.87 69.48 24.56
CA SER A 450 -10.95 70.54 24.09
C SER A 450 -9.74 70.57 25.07
N THR A 451 -8.63 71.30 24.95
CA THR A 451 -8.24 72.62 24.41
C THR A 451 -6.70 72.69 24.58
N THR A 452 -5.85 73.13 23.64
CA THR A 452 -5.28 74.49 23.37
C THR A 452 -3.77 74.28 23.15
N ALA A 453 -2.97 75.01 22.36
CA ALA A 453 -3.12 76.00 21.31
C ALA A 453 -1.74 76.11 20.59
N SER A 454 -1.74 76.71 19.39
CA SER A 454 -0.61 77.04 18.52
C SER A 454 0.44 77.99 19.12
N VAL A 455 1.67 78.01 18.58
CA VAL A 455 2.35 79.19 17.98
C VAL A 455 3.59 78.75 17.15
N HIS A 456 3.71 79.28 15.93
CA HIS A 456 4.88 79.24 15.04
C HIS A 456 6.01 80.16 15.58
N THR A 457 7.30 79.79 15.56
CA THR A 457 8.40 80.04 14.58
C THR A 457 9.67 80.35 15.41
N PRO A 458 10.94 80.39 14.92
CA PRO A 458 11.55 79.92 13.67
C PRO A 458 12.87 79.09 13.91
N ALA A 459 13.59 78.83 12.83
CA ALA A 459 14.85 78.08 12.70
C ALA A 459 16.04 78.56 13.58
N LEU A 460 16.88 77.61 14.03
CA LEU A 460 18.31 77.50 13.67
C LEU A 460 18.94 76.18 14.21
N GLU A 461 19.52 75.43 13.27
CA GLU A 461 20.84 74.77 13.32
C GLU A 461 21.27 73.74 14.40
N LYS A 462 21.89 72.67 13.83
CA LYS A 462 22.94 71.76 14.35
C LYS A 462 22.50 70.51 15.12
N LEU A 463 22.43 69.37 14.43
CA LEU A 463 23.53 68.37 14.36
C LEU A 463 23.14 67.17 13.47
N SER A 464 24.13 66.71 12.71
CA SER A 464 24.13 65.65 11.69
C SER A 464 23.80 64.23 12.20
N PRO A 465 23.25 63.38 11.31
CA PRO A 465 23.78 62.03 11.17
C PRO A 465 24.08 61.68 9.69
N THR A 466 25.31 61.25 9.46
CA THR A 466 25.82 60.71 8.20
C THR A 466 25.26 59.31 7.91
N ALA A 467 24.47 59.20 6.84
CA ALA A 467 24.47 58.03 5.93
C ALA A 467 23.79 58.43 4.62
N ARG A 468 24.55 58.44 3.52
CA ARG A 468 24.16 58.96 2.20
C ARG A 468 23.01 58.16 1.59
N VAL A 469 21.90 58.86 1.33
CA VAL A 469 20.88 58.45 0.35
C VAL A 469 21.43 58.75 -1.04
N LEU A 470 21.56 57.74 -1.90
CA LEU A 470 21.84 57.93 -3.32
C LEU A 470 20.51 58.21 -4.06
N PRO A 471 20.43 59.28 -4.88
CA PRO A 471 19.20 59.67 -5.56
C PRO A 471 18.90 58.83 -6.81
N PHE A 472 17.62 58.64 -7.11
CA PHE A 472 17.12 58.14 -8.38
C PHE A 472 17.58 59.04 -9.54
N PRO A 473 18.18 58.48 -10.61
CA PRO A 473 18.46 59.26 -11.81
C PRO A 473 17.22 59.30 -12.71
N THR A 474 16.57 60.46 -12.76
CA THR A 474 15.81 60.91 -13.93
C THR A 474 16.75 61.66 -14.87
N SER A 475 17.22 61.01 -15.95
CA SER A 475 17.64 61.70 -17.17
C SER A 475 17.49 60.77 -18.40
N PRO A 476 17.10 61.29 -19.57
CA PRO A 476 16.95 60.48 -20.79
C PRO A 476 18.33 60.31 -21.45
N GLN A 477 19.03 59.21 -21.15
CA GLN A 477 20.30 58.90 -21.80
C GLN A 477 20.36 57.48 -22.39
N SER A 478 20.61 57.48 -23.70
CA SER A 478 21.01 56.38 -24.59
C SER A 478 19.94 55.31 -24.92
N ARG A 479 19.19 55.55 -26.01
CA ARG A 479 18.60 54.48 -26.85
C ARG A 479 19.66 53.56 -27.49
N VAL A 480 20.95 53.80 -27.23
CA VAL A 480 22.10 53.11 -27.82
C VAL A 480 22.51 51.87 -27.01
N SER A 481 22.21 51.79 -25.70
CA SER A 481 22.64 50.65 -24.85
C SER A 481 21.86 49.34 -25.04
N ARG A 482 20.67 49.35 -25.67
CA ARG A 482 19.90 48.12 -25.94
C ARG A 482 20.26 47.49 -27.28
N LEU A 483 20.60 48.30 -28.27
CA LEU A 483 21.04 47.84 -29.59
C LEU A 483 22.48 47.32 -29.53
N GLU A 484 23.36 47.97 -28.76
CA GLU A 484 24.72 47.48 -28.51
C GLU A 484 24.72 46.17 -27.70
N ALA A 485 23.88 46.07 -26.65
CA ALA A 485 23.70 44.81 -25.92
C ALA A 485 23.07 43.68 -26.76
N LEU A 486 22.29 44.02 -27.80
CA LEU A 486 21.76 43.08 -28.79
C LEU A 486 22.81 42.72 -29.86
N GLN A 487 23.76 43.61 -30.16
CA GLN A 487 24.89 43.38 -31.07
C GLN A 487 26.00 42.54 -30.41
N GLU A 488 26.21 42.69 -29.09
CA GLU A 488 27.19 41.92 -28.31
C GLU A 488 26.67 40.56 -27.83
N ALA A 489 25.35 40.35 -27.83
CA ALA A 489 24.79 39.03 -27.54
C ALA A 489 25.20 38.06 -28.65
N LYS A 490 26.04 37.07 -28.32
CA LYS A 490 26.34 35.97 -29.25
C LYS A 490 25.01 35.43 -29.81
N PRO A 491 24.83 35.41 -31.14
CA PRO A 491 23.59 34.92 -31.72
C PRO A 491 23.38 33.46 -31.30
N PHE A 492 22.13 33.10 -31.02
CA PHE A 492 21.77 31.72 -30.69
C PHE A 492 22.28 30.77 -31.79
N SER A 493 22.90 29.66 -31.41
CA SER A 493 23.62 28.81 -32.35
C SER A 493 22.74 28.30 -33.48
N GLN A 494 23.27 28.35 -34.71
CA GLN A 494 22.60 27.75 -35.87
C GLN A 494 22.48 26.23 -35.73
N PHE A 495 23.34 25.58 -34.94
CA PHE A 495 23.26 24.13 -34.68
C PHE A 495 22.03 23.74 -33.85
N LEU A 496 21.48 24.65 -33.06
CA LEU A 496 20.27 24.42 -32.23
C LEU A 496 19.01 25.08 -32.80
N THR A 497 19.09 25.57 -34.04
CA THR A 497 17.95 26.19 -34.75
C THR A 497 17.51 25.26 -35.87
N ASP A 498 16.21 24.95 -35.94
CA ASP A 498 15.67 24.09 -36.99
C ASP A 498 15.18 24.87 -38.23
N ASN A 499 14.67 24.14 -39.22
CA ASN A 499 14.17 24.71 -40.47
C ASN A 499 12.89 25.55 -40.30
N PHE A 500 12.28 25.55 -39.12
CA PHE A 500 11.10 26.36 -38.77
C PHE A 500 11.48 27.56 -37.90
N ASN A 501 12.78 27.85 -37.79
CA ASN A 501 13.35 28.93 -36.98
C ASN A 501 13.02 28.81 -35.47
N ARG A 502 12.78 27.59 -34.98
CA ARG A 502 12.60 27.32 -33.55
C ARG A 502 13.98 27.18 -32.90
N GLN A 503 14.22 28.00 -31.87
CA GLN A 503 15.45 27.95 -31.06
C GLN A 503 15.29 26.93 -29.94
N HIS A 504 16.21 25.97 -29.84
CA HIS A 504 16.13 24.86 -28.89
C HIS A 504 16.98 25.10 -27.65
N ASP A 505 16.46 25.86 -26.70
CA ASP A 505 17.15 26.25 -25.46
C ASP A 505 16.86 25.32 -24.26
N TYR A 506 16.13 24.22 -24.47
CA TYR A 506 15.69 23.30 -23.42
C TYR A 506 16.13 21.85 -23.71
N LEU A 507 17.09 21.36 -22.94
CA LEU A 507 17.60 20.00 -22.99
C LEU A 507 17.00 19.11 -21.89
N ARG A 508 16.55 17.91 -22.25
CA ARG A 508 16.19 16.83 -21.32
C ARG A 508 17.23 15.72 -21.40
N ILE A 509 17.75 15.27 -20.28
CA ILE A 509 18.75 14.21 -20.23
C ILE A 509 18.21 13.07 -19.38
N SER A 510 18.00 11.92 -20.00
CA SER A 510 17.73 10.65 -19.33
C SER A 510 19.04 10.14 -18.75
N ILE A 511 19.19 10.16 -17.42
CA ILE A 511 20.46 9.83 -16.77
C ILE A 511 20.52 8.37 -16.27
N THR A 512 19.41 7.65 -16.34
CA THR A 512 19.33 6.25 -15.93
C THR A 512 18.10 5.60 -16.56
N GLU A 513 18.17 4.30 -16.83
CA GLU A 513 17.02 3.50 -17.24
C GLU A 513 16.36 2.78 -16.05
N ARG A 514 16.97 2.83 -14.84
CA ARG A 514 16.41 2.19 -13.65
C ARG A 514 15.27 3.01 -13.08
N CYS A 515 14.22 2.33 -12.62
CA CYS A 515 13.10 2.94 -11.89
C CYS A 515 12.72 2.06 -10.71
N ASN A 516 12.38 2.68 -9.58
CA ASN A 516 11.86 2.02 -8.37
C ASN A 516 10.32 1.89 -8.38
N LEU A 517 9.63 2.32 -9.45
CA LEU A 517 8.21 2.08 -9.69
C LEU A 517 7.98 1.20 -10.94
N ARG A 518 6.77 0.66 -11.09
CA ARG A 518 6.33 -0.13 -12.26
C ARG A 518 4.97 0.35 -12.77
N CYS A 519 4.90 1.65 -13.09
CA CYS A 519 3.65 2.32 -13.44
C CYS A 519 2.95 1.69 -14.65
N VAL A 520 1.66 1.41 -14.53
CA VAL A 520 0.84 0.69 -15.53
C VAL A 520 0.83 1.32 -16.92
N TYR A 521 1.02 2.64 -17.00
CA TYR A 521 1.05 3.38 -18.27
C TYR A 521 2.46 3.56 -18.84
N CYS A 522 3.50 3.22 -18.08
CA CYS A 522 4.90 3.47 -18.42
C CYS A 522 5.67 2.20 -18.79
N MET A 523 5.49 1.11 -18.03
CA MET A 523 6.23 -0.15 -18.22
C MET A 523 5.43 -1.37 -17.73
N PRO A 524 5.67 -2.57 -18.29
CA PRO A 524 5.01 -3.81 -17.86
C PRO A 524 5.38 -4.19 -16.40
N ALA A 525 4.64 -5.14 -15.83
CA ALA A 525 4.80 -5.49 -14.40
C ALA A 525 6.18 -6.07 -14.11
N GLU A 526 6.66 -6.85 -15.07
CA GLU A 526 7.93 -7.56 -15.10
C GLU A 526 9.12 -6.60 -15.33
N GLY A 527 8.85 -5.35 -15.69
CA GLY A 527 9.85 -4.35 -16.07
C GLY A 527 10.32 -4.49 -17.53
N VAL A 528 11.29 -3.65 -17.91
CA VAL A 528 11.90 -3.71 -19.24
C VAL A 528 13.34 -4.21 -19.13
N PRO A 529 13.88 -4.92 -20.15
CA PRO A 529 15.29 -5.22 -20.23
C PRO A 529 16.10 -3.92 -20.16
N LEU A 530 17.06 -3.87 -19.22
CA LEU A 530 17.92 -2.70 -19.02
C LEU A 530 19.19 -2.84 -19.84
N SER A 531 19.67 -1.73 -20.39
CA SER A 531 20.96 -1.68 -21.06
C SER A 531 22.11 -1.98 -20.08
N PRO A 532 23.14 -2.74 -20.49
CA PRO A 532 24.38 -2.87 -19.73
C PRO A 532 24.96 -1.51 -19.34
N THR A 533 25.58 -1.41 -18.16
CA THR A 533 26.16 -0.15 -17.64
C THR A 533 27.14 0.48 -18.63
N VAL A 534 27.90 -0.34 -19.36
CA VAL A 534 28.85 0.12 -20.37
C VAL A 534 28.18 0.88 -21.53
N HIS A 535 26.89 0.70 -21.77
CA HIS A 535 26.16 1.42 -22.81
C HIS A 535 25.54 2.72 -22.32
N LEU A 536 25.47 2.95 -21.01
CA LEU A 536 24.89 4.16 -20.43
C LEU A 536 25.92 5.29 -20.38
N LEU A 537 25.45 6.53 -20.43
CA LEU A 537 26.30 7.71 -20.28
C LEU A 537 26.84 7.85 -18.84
N THR A 538 28.15 8.04 -18.73
CA THR A 538 28.83 8.34 -17.45
C THR A 538 28.61 9.79 -17.03
N THR A 539 28.96 10.13 -15.79
CA THR A 539 28.84 11.51 -15.29
C THR A 539 29.72 12.50 -16.07
N PRO A 540 31.00 12.22 -16.34
CA PRO A 540 31.82 13.07 -17.21
C PRO A 540 31.23 13.27 -18.62
N GLU A 541 30.67 12.22 -19.22
CA GLU A 541 30.03 12.29 -20.53
C GLU A 541 28.79 13.19 -20.52
N ILE A 542 27.94 13.07 -19.50
CA ILE A 542 26.75 13.93 -19.33
C ILE A 542 27.16 15.38 -19.09
N PHE A 543 28.19 15.61 -18.27
CA PHE A 543 28.69 16.96 -18.01
C PHE A 543 29.24 17.61 -19.28
N TYR A 544 30.03 16.87 -20.07
CA TYR A 544 30.56 17.36 -21.34
C TYR A 544 29.45 17.74 -22.32
N LEU A 545 28.48 16.84 -22.55
CA LEU A 545 27.34 17.11 -23.41
C LEU A 545 26.54 18.31 -22.89
N SER A 546 26.31 18.40 -21.58
CA SER A 546 25.64 19.55 -20.95
C SER A 546 26.39 20.86 -21.22
N SER A 547 27.72 20.87 -21.06
CA SER A 547 28.56 22.04 -21.34
C SER A 547 28.49 22.44 -22.81
N LEU A 548 28.51 21.47 -23.72
CA LEU A 548 28.40 21.70 -25.16
C LEU A 548 27.05 22.33 -25.51
N PHE A 549 25.94 21.76 -25.05
CA PHE A 549 24.61 22.33 -25.31
C PHE A 549 24.44 23.74 -24.71
N VAL A 550 24.95 23.96 -23.49
CA VAL A 550 24.91 25.29 -22.84
C VAL A 550 25.72 26.31 -23.63
N SER A 551 26.90 25.95 -24.15
CA SER A 551 27.73 26.86 -24.97
C SER A 551 27.03 27.27 -26.27
N GLN A 552 26.12 26.44 -26.79
CA GLN A 552 25.32 26.72 -27.97
C GLN A 552 24.01 27.48 -27.71
N GLY A 553 23.67 27.74 -26.43
CA GLY A 553 22.51 28.55 -26.05
C GLY A 553 21.44 27.83 -25.22
N VAL A 554 21.65 26.59 -24.80
CA VAL A 554 20.72 25.93 -23.85
C VAL A 554 20.76 26.64 -22.50
N THR A 555 19.60 27.11 -22.06
CA THR A 555 19.44 27.81 -20.77
C THR A 555 18.75 26.95 -19.72
N LYS A 556 18.15 25.82 -20.12
CA LYS A 556 17.41 24.91 -19.25
C LYS A 556 17.81 23.46 -19.48
N ILE A 557 18.23 22.80 -18.41
CA ILE A 557 18.50 21.36 -18.39
C ILE A 557 17.51 20.70 -17.44
N ARG A 558 16.85 19.63 -17.90
CA ARG A 558 16.02 18.77 -17.06
C ARG A 558 16.61 17.38 -16.99
N LEU A 559 16.88 16.95 -15.76
CA LEU A 559 17.29 15.59 -15.45
C LEU A 559 16.04 14.72 -15.28
N THR A 560 16.05 13.58 -15.97
CA THR A 560 14.97 12.59 -16.02
C THR A 560 15.60 11.20 -16.18
N GLY A 561 14.83 10.16 -16.49
CA GLY A 561 15.32 8.80 -16.64
C GLY A 561 14.18 7.79 -16.71
N GLY A 562 14.43 6.61 -16.14
CA GLY A 562 13.44 5.94 -15.30
C GLY A 562 13.15 6.81 -14.09
N GLU A 563 13.87 6.60 -12.98
CA GLU A 563 13.82 7.46 -11.80
C GLU A 563 15.21 8.06 -11.51
N PRO A 564 15.45 9.36 -11.76
CA PRO A 564 16.77 9.96 -11.60
C PRO A 564 17.30 9.89 -10.17
N THR A 565 16.43 9.89 -9.14
CA THR A 565 16.87 9.83 -7.74
C THR A 565 17.46 8.47 -7.33
N VAL A 566 17.28 7.42 -8.14
CA VAL A 566 17.90 6.09 -7.98
C VAL A 566 19.37 6.09 -8.42
N ARG A 567 19.79 7.05 -9.26
CA ARG A 567 21.20 7.17 -9.68
C ARG A 567 22.08 7.53 -8.47
N LYS A 568 23.11 6.71 -8.22
CA LYS A 568 23.97 6.79 -7.03
C LYS A 568 24.69 8.14 -6.91
N ASP A 569 25.24 8.62 -8.02
CA ASP A 569 26.04 9.84 -8.14
C ASP A 569 25.24 11.05 -8.64
N ILE A 570 23.92 11.08 -8.44
CA ILE A 570 23.06 12.19 -8.89
C ILE A 570 23.48 13.55 -8.29
N ILE A 571 23.91 13.58 -7.04
CA ILE A 571 24.32 14.84 -6.38
C ILE A 571 25.62 15.38 -7.01
N PRO A 572 26.72 14.59 -7.10
CA PRO A 572 27.91 15.00 -7.86
C PRO A 572 27.60 15.46 -9.29
N LEU A 573 26.76 14.71 -10.02
CA LEU A 573 26.36 15.10 -11.37
C LEU A 573 25.65 16.47 -11.40
N MET A 574 24.71 16.69 -10.48
CA MET A 574 24.01 17.97 -10.38
C MET A 574 24.94 19.13 -10.02
N GLN A 575 25.93 18.90 -9.16
CA GLN A 575 26.95 19.91 -8.82
C GLN A 575 27.79 20.28 -10.05
N GLN A 576 28.24 19.27 -10.82
CA GLN A 576 28.97 19.52 -12.07
C GLN A 576 28.12 20.29 -13.08
N VAL A 577 26.88 19.87 -13.34
CA VAL A 577 25.95 20.60 -14.22
C VAL A 577 25.65 22.00 -13.68
N GLY A 578 25.54 22.16 -12.36
CA GLY A 578 25.37 23.43 -11.65
C GLY A 578 26.48 24.44 -11.92
N SER A 579 27.73 23.98 -12.08
CA SER A 579 28.86 24.85 -12.43
C SER A 579 28.71 25.57 -13.78
N LEU A 580 27.89 25.04 -14.69
CA LEU A 580 27.62 25.60 -16.02
C LEU A 580 26.77 26.88 -15.97
N ARG A 581 26.30 27.30 -14.79
CA ARG A 581 25.64 28.61 -14.61
C ARG A 581 26.52 29.77 -15.06
N SER A 582 27.82 29.67 -14.81
CA SER A 582 28.84 30.61 -15.29
C SER A 582 28.88 30.73 -16.82
N LYS A 583 28.41 29.69 -17.54
CA LYS A 583 28.38 29.61 -19.00
C LYS A 583 27.00 29.89 -19.61
N GLY A 584 26.01 30.29 -18.79
CA GLY A 584 24.68 30.70 -19.27
C GLY A 584 23.53 29.77 -18.89
N LEU A 585 23.77 28.67 -18.17
CA LEU A 585 22.69 27.81 -17.66
C LEU A 585 21.86 28.56 -16.59
N ARG A 586 20.55 28.62 -16.76
CA ARG A 586 19.64 29.35 -15.87
C ARG A 586 18.81 28.43 -14.98
N GLU A 587 18.28 27.35 -15.55
CA GLU A 587 17.39 26.43 -14.84
C GLU A 587 17.90 25.00 -14.88
N ILE A 588 18.03 24.38 -13.70
CA ILE A 588 18.17 22.93 -13.54
C ILE A 588 16.86 22.42 -12.98
N ALA A 589 16.24 21.49 -13.69
CA ALA A 589 14.96 20.89 -13.31
C ALA A 589 15.08 19.38 -13.13
N LEU A 590 14.25 18.81 -12.27
CA LEU A 590 14.15 17.37 -12.04
C LEU A 590 12.74 16.88 -12.37
N THR A 591 12.60 15.74 -13.03
CA THR A 591 11.34 14.98 -13.07
C THR A 591 11.52 13.72 -12.24
N THR A 592 10.68 13.51 -11.23
CA THR A 592 10.81 12.39 -10.28
C THR A 592 9.43 11.90 -9.84
N ASN A 593 9.34 10.63 -9.47
CA ASN A 593 8.19 10.07 -8.78
C ASN A 593 8.13 10.41 -7.28
N GLY A 594 9.19 11.01 -6.73
CA GLY A 594 9.20 11.57 -5.37
C GLY A 594 9.61 10.63 -4.24
N LEU A 595 9.70 9.31 -4.48
CA LEU A 595 9.94 8.35 -3.39
C LEU A 595 11.25 8.60 -2.63
N LEU A 596 12.33 8.93 -3.33
CA LEU A 596 13.63 9.21 -2.71
C LEU A 596 13.94 10.70 -2.61
N LEU A 597 13.05 11.57 -3.08
CA LEU A 597 13.31 13.01 -3.19
C LEU A 597 13.57 13.64 -1.81
N HIS A 598 12.73 13.34 -0.82
CA HIS A 598 12.82 13.90 0.53
C HIS A 598 14.19 13.68 1.19
N ARG A 599 14.96 12.66 0.80
CA ARG A 599 16.29 12.35 1.35
C ARG A 599 17.43 13.12 0.67
N LYS A 600 17.20 13.60 -0.56
CA LYS A 600 18.23 14.19 -1.43
C LYS A 600 17.97 15.66 -1.72
N LEU A 601 16.77 16.16 -1.42
CA LEU A 601 16.30 17.48 -1.83
C LEU A 601 17.20 18.62 -1.37
N ASP A 602 17.64 18.64 -0.10
CA ASP A 602 18.49 19.72 0.42
C ASP A 602 19.80 19.81 -0.38
N ALA A 603 20.52 18.70 -0.53
CA ALA A 603 21.75 18.62 -1.33
C ALA A 603 21.52 18.95 -2.82
N MET A 604 20.34 18.63 -3.37
CA MET A 604 19.98 19.00 -4.74
C MET A 604 19.77 20.51 -4.89
N VAL A 605 19.13 21.15 -3.92
CA VAL A 605 18.93 22.61 -3.90
C VAL A 605 20.28 23.32 -3.76
N GLU A 606 21.17 22.84 -2.90
CA GLU A 606 22.55 23.32 -2.79
C GLU A 606 23.33 23.17 -4.11
N ALA A 607 23.11 22.07 -4.84
CA ALA A 607 23.66 21.86 -6.18
C ALA A 607 23.02 22.74 -7.28
N GLY A 608 22.03 23.57 -6.94
CA GLY A 608 21.40 24.53 -7.82
C GLY A 608 20.11 24.06 -8.51
N LEU A 609 19.39 23.10 -7.93
CA LEU A 609 18.05 22.71 -8.39
C LEU A 609 17.06 23.88 -8.29
N THR A 610 16.35 24.16 -9.38
CA THR A 610 15.40 25.29 -9.48
C THR A 610 13.95 24.89 -9.67
N ALA A 611 13.68 23.65 -10.13
CA ALA A 611 12.33 23.19 -10.39
C ALA A 611 12.20 21.68 -10.24
N VAL A 612 11.08 21.24 -9.66
CA VAL A 612 10.71 19.83 -9.51
C VAL A 612 9.39 19.59 -10.22
N ASN A 613 9.38 18.61 -11.12
CA ASN A 613 8.16 18.01 -11.63
C ASN A 613 7.96 16.67 -10.93
N MET A 614 6.96 16.61 -10.07
CA MET A 614 6.54 15.42 -9.34
C MET A 614 5.52 14.65 -10.17
N SER A 615 5.79 13.40 -10.51
CA SER A 615 4.79 12.52 -11.13
C SER A 615 3.92 11.90 -10.04
N LEU A 616 2.64 12.29 -9.97
CA LEU A 616 1.66 11.80 -9.01
C LEU A 616 0.30 11.71 -9.70
N ASP A 617 -0.18 10.50 -9.94
CA ASP A 617 -1.36 10.25 -10.75
C ASP A 617 -2.65 10.04 -9.94
N THR A 618 -2.55 9.96 -8.62
CA THR A 618 -3.67 9.75 -7.69
C THR A 618 -3.33 10.28 -6.31
N LEU A 619 -4.33 10.80 -5.60
CA LEU A 619 -4.31 11.23 -4.20
C LEU A 619 -4.81 10.13 -3.26
N ASP A 620 -5.28 9.00 -3.79
CA ASP A 620 -5.67 7.82 -3.03
C ASP A 620 -4.46 6.87 -2.84
N PRO A 621 -4.03 6.57 -1.59
CA PRO A 621 -2.89 5.70 -1.32
C PRO A 621 -3.00 4.29 -1.90
N PHE A 622 -4.22 3.74 -1.96
CA PHE A 622 -4.48 2.40 -2.49
C PHE A 622 -4.43 2.40 -4.02
N GLN A 623 -5.06 3.39 -4.66
CA GLN A 623 -4.91 3.59 -6.10
C GLN A 623 -3.47 3.87 -6.50
N PHE A 624 -2.71 4.59 -5.68
CA PHE A 624 -1.28 4.81 -5.92
C PHE A 624 -0.55 3.48 -6.02
N GLN A 625 -0.82 2.56 -5.10
CA GLN A 625 -0.22 1.23 -5.12
C GLN A 625 -0.66 0.41 -6.35
N ILE A 626 -1.92 0.51 -6.78
CA ILE A 626 -2.39 -0.16 -8.00
C ILE A 626 -1.68 0.41 -9.23
N MET A 627 -1.67 1.73 -9.38
CA MET A 627 -1.13 2.41 -10.57
C MET A 627 0.37 2.27 -10.70
N THR A 628 1.10 2.32 -9.58
CA THR A 628 2.58 2.29 -9.56
C THR A 628 3.15 0.90 -9.27
N ARG A 629 2.30 -0.05 -8.82
CA ARG A 629 2.63 -1.39 -8.31
C ARG A 629 3.59 -1.40 -7.12
N ARG A 630 3.71 -0.28 -6.41
CA ARG A 630 4.57 -0.12 -5.23
C ARG A 630 3.89 0.78 -4.21
N LYS A 631 4.20 0.56 -2.93
CA LYS A 631 3.79 1.48 -1.86
C LYS A 631 4.69 2.72 -1.87
N GLY A 632 4.22 3.80 -1.26
CA GLY A 632 5.05 5.00 -1.05
C GLY A 632 4.35 6.35 -1.16
N PHE A 633 3.03 6.37 -1.30
CA PHE A 633 2.23 7.61 -1.37
C PHE A 633 2.61 8.63 -0.28
N ASP A 634 2.64 8.21 1.00
CA ASP A 634 2.98 9.11 2.11
C ASP A 634 4.38 9.73 1.99
N VAL A 635 5.30 9.00 1.35
CA VAL A 635 6.69 9.46 1.13
C VAL A 635 6.71 10.56 0.07
N VAL A 636 5.93 10.39 -1.01
CA VAL A 636 5.79 11.39 -2.08
C VAL A 636 5.16 12.66 -1.52
N MET A 637 4.10 12.53 -0.70
CA MET A 637 3.45 13.68 -0.05
C MET A 637 4.41 14.43 0.88
N ARG A 638 5.23 13.72 1.68
CA ARG A 638 6.30 14.37 2.47
C ARG A 638 7.31 15.13 1.60
N GLY A 639 7.63 14.61 0.42
CA GLY A 639 8.49 15.31 -0.54
C GLY A 639 7.88 16.62 -1.05
N ILE A 640 6.56 16.62 -1.32
CA ILE A 640 5.81 17.81 -1.71
C ILE A 640 5.81 18.84 -0.57
N ASP A 641 5.44 18.42 0.64
CA ASP A 641 5.35 19.32 1.78
C ASP A 641 6.72 19.91 2.14
N ARG A 642 7.80 19.12 2.04
CA ARG A 642 9.17 19.61 2.26
C ARG A 642 9.57 20.71 1.27
N ILE A 643 9.22 20.60 -0.01
CA ILE A 643 9.50 21.65 -1.00
C ILE A 643 8.75 22.95 -0.65
N LEU A 644 7.48 22.83 -0.25
CA LEU A 644 6.68 23.98 0.16
C LEU A 644 7.26 24.66 1.41
N GLU A 645 7.71 23.89 2.39
CA GLU A 645 8.41 24.41 3.58
C GLU A 645 9.69 25.15 3.20
N MET A 646 10.54 24.57 2.34
CA MET A 646 11.77 25.21 1.88
C MET A 646 11.47 26.52 1.12
N ASN A 647 10.38 26.56 0.35
CA ASN A 647 9.96 27.78 -0.34
C ASN A 647 9.51 28.88 0.63
N LYS A 648 8.85 28.53 1.73
CA LYS A 648 8.55 29.49 2.82
C LYS A 648 9.82 30.07 3.43
N MET A 649 10.91 29.30 3.42
CA MET A 649 12.25 29.74 3.87
C MET A 649 13.06 30.47 2.78
N GLY A 650 12.52 30.63 1.57
CA GLY A 650 13.15 31.39 0.48
C GLY A 650 13.92 30.57 -0.56
N ALA A 651 13.82 29.23 -0.57
CA ALA A 651 14.53 28.39 -1.53
C ALA A 651 14.11 28.59 -3.01
N GLY A 652 12.85 29.01 -3.25
CA GLY A 652 12.37 29.38 -4.58
C GLY A 652 12.29 28.24 -5.60
N VAL A 653 12.14 26.99 -5.15
CA VAL A 653 12.03 25.80 -6.01
C VAL A 653 10.62 25.71 -6.61
N LYS A 654 10.50 25.82 -7.93
CA LYS A 654 9.19 25.70 -8.62
C LYS A 654 8.68 24.26 -8.56
N LEU A 655 7.56 24.02 -7.87
CA LEU A 655 6.93 22.70 -7.79
C LEU A 655 5.77 22.55 -8.78
N LYS A 656 5.81 21.48 -9.58
CA LYS A 656 4.76 21.11 -10.52
C LYS A 656 4.37 19.66 -10.32
N ILE A 657 3.09 19.36 -10.26
CA ILE A 657 2.60 17.99 -10.19
C ILE A 657 2.12 17.59 -11.59
N ASN A 658 2.59 16.47 -12.10
CA ASN A 658 2.15 15.89 -13.37
C ASN A 658 1.26 14.68 -13.06
N CYS A 659 0.04 14.69 -13.59
CA CYS A 659 -0.95 13.61 -13.44
C CYS A 659 -1.43 13.16 -14.82
N VAL A 660 -1.15 11.91 -15.18
CA VAL A 660 -1.68 11.28 -16.39
C VAL A 660 -3.10 10.80 -16.10
N VAL A 661 -4.07 11.37 -16.80
CA VAL A 661 -5.49 11.07 -16.55
C VAL A 661 -5.98 9.98 -17.50
N MET A 662 -6.57 8.93 -16.92
CA MET A 662 -7.12 7.78 -17.62
C MET A 662 -8.58 7.54 -17.20
N ARG A 663 -9.45 7.39 -18.21
CA ARG A 663 -10.87 7.11 -18.03
C ARG A 663 -11.09 5.79 -17.29
N GLY A 664 -12.00 5.79 -16.32
CA GLY A 664 -12.28 4.64 -15.47
C GLY A 664 -11.17 4.28 -14.46
N VAL A 665 -10.08 5.05 -14.39
CA VAL A 665 -8.98 4.82 -13.44
C VAL A 665 -8.96 5.93 -12.38
N ASN A 666 -8.55 7.14 -12.77
CA ASN A 666 -8.29 8.27 -11.87
C ASN A 666 -9.02 9.57 -12.25
N GLU A 667 -9.90 9.56 -13.26
CA GLU A 667 -10.65 10.76 -13.70
C GLU A 667 -11.50 11.41 -12.60
N ARG A 668 -11.97 10.62 -11.61
CA ARG A 668 -12.70 11.12 -10.44
C ARG A 668 -11.87 12.05 -9.55
N GLU A 669 -10.54 12.01 -9.68
CA GLU A 669 -9.60 12.75 -8.86
C GLU A 669 -9.19 14.10 -9.47
N ILE A 670 -9.70 14.47 -10.65
CA ILE A 670 -9.43 15.77 -11.28
C ILE A 670 -9.77 16.92 -10.32
N LEU A 671 -10.96 16.91 -9.72
CA LEU A 671 -11.38 17.96 -8.77
C LEU A 671 -10.53 17.97 -7.49
N PRO A 672 -10.30 16.83 -6.80
CA PRO A 672 -9.35 16.76 -5.68
C PRO A 672 -7.96 17.33 -6.00
N PHE A 673 -7.40 17.03 -7.17
CA PHE A 673 -6.11 17.58 -7.61
C PHE A 673 -6.16 19.10 -7.84
N VAL A 674 -7.26 19.63 -8.38
CA VAL A 674 -7.47 21.08 -8.48
C VAL A 674 -7.50 21.72 -7.10
N GLU A 675 -8.22 21.12 -6.16
CA GLU A 675 -8.38 21.58 -4.78
C GLU A 675 -7.09 21.56 -3.97
N MET A 676 -6.16 20.67 -4.31
CA MET A 676 -4.80 20.69 -3.74
C MET A 676 -4.09 22.04 -3.93
N GLY A 677 -4.40 22.75 -5.02
CA GLY A 677 -3.87 24.08 -5.31
C GLY A 677 -4.61 25.24 -4.64
N MET A 678 -5.62 24.98 -3.79
CA MET A 678 -6.39 26.06 -3.15
C MET A 678 -5.51 26.95 -2.28
N GLU A 679 -4.77 26.35 -1.35
CA GLU A 679 -3.88 27.06 -0.40
C GLU A 679 -2.39 26.88 -0.69
N LYS A 680 -2.03 25.98 -1.62
CA LYS A 680 -0.64 25.64 -1.94
C LYS A 680 -0.24 26.23 -3.30
N ASP A 681 0.91 26.89 -3.38
CA ASP A 681 1.50 27.36 -4.66
C ASP A 681 2.08 26.17 -5.44
N ILE A 682 1.18 25.39 -6.03
CA ILE A 682 1.47 24.22 -6.83
C ILE A 682 0.79 24.38 -8.19
N GLU A 683 1.53 24.08 -9.25
CA GLU A 683 0.95 23.93 -10.58
C GLU A 683 0.65 22.46 -10.86
N VAL A 684 -0.64 22.07 -10.84
CA VAL A 684 -1.08 20.71 -11.16
C VAL A 684 -1.35 20.60 -12.65
N ARG A 685 -0.70 19.65 -13.32
CA ARG A 685 -0.70 19.48 -14.77
C ARG A 685 -1.32 18.15 -15.14
N PHE A 686 -2.49 18.21 -15.75
CA PHE A 686 -3.15 17.05 -16.32
C PHE A 686 -2.58 16.73 -17.71
N ILE A 687 -2.26 15.47 -17.93
CA ILE A 687 -1.63 14.97 -19.16
C ILE A 687 -2.57 13.97 -19.82
N GLU A 688 -2.82 14.15 -21.12
CA GLU A 688 -3.59 13.20 -21.90
C GLU A 688 -2.83 11.88 -22.05
N TYR A 689 -3.54 10.76 -21.89
CA TYR A 689 -2.95 9.42 -22.02
C TYR A 689 -2.48 9.13 -23.46
N MET A 690 -1.19 8.84 -23.62
CA MET A 690 -0.51 8.68 -24.92
C MET A 690 -0.06 7.24 -25.21
N PRO A 691 0.02 6.84 -26.49
CA PRO A 691 0.56 5.54 -26.90
C PRO A 691 2.10 5.50 -26.78
N PHE A 692 2.63 4.47 -26.14
CA PHE A 692 4.06 4.15 -26.08
C PHE A 692 4.27 2.64 -26.20
N GLY A 693 5.44 2.22 -26.69
CA GLY A 693 5.81 0.82 -26.76
C GLY A 693 5.66 0.13 -25.39
N GLY A 694 4.81 -0.89 -25.34
CA GLY A 694 4.57 -1.69 -24.14
C GLY A 694 3.49 -1.17 -23.18
N ASN A 695 2.88 0.00 -23.42
CA ASN A 695 1.67 0.40 -22.69
C ASN A 695 0.44 -0.07 -23.48
N LYS A 696 -0.50 -0.78 -22.84
CA LYS A 696 -1.73 -1.30 -23.47
C LYS A 696 -2.70 -0.14 -23.78
N TRP A 697 -2.26 0.80 -24.59
CA TRP A 697 -2.96 2.03 -24.90
C TRP A 697 -4.28 1.72 -25.60
N SER A 698 -5.29 2.53 -25.29
CA SER A 698 -6.56 2.48 -26.00
C SER A 698 -7.18 3.86 -26.00
N LYS A 699 -7.74 4.25 -27.16
CA LYS A 699 -8.46 5.51 -27.31
C LYS A 699 -9.62 5.65 -26.30
N GLY A 700 -10.29 4.55 -25.96
CA GLY A 700 -11.38 4.54 -24.97
C GLY A 700 -10.95 4.93 -23.55
N LYS A 701 -9.66 4.78 -23.20
CA LYS A 701 -9.12 5.20 -21.90
C LYS A 701 -8.65 6.66 -21.88
N MET A 702 -8.61 7.31 -23.03
CA MET A 702 -8.19 8.71 -23.13
C MET A 702 -9.32 9.63 -22.67
N LEU A 703 -8.93 10.67 -21.93
CA LEU A 703 -9.78 11.81 -21.59
C LEU A 703 -9.14 13.06 -22.20
N SER A 704 -9.88 13.79 -23.01
CA SER A 704 -9.37 15.00 -23.66
C SER A 704 -9.26 16.16 -22.68
N TYR A 705 -8.43 17.14 -23.00
CA TYR A 705 -8.36 18.39 -22.26
C TYR A 705 -9.71 19.12 -22.13
N GLN A 706 -10.53 19.15 -23.17
CA GLN A 706 -11.83 19.83 -23.09
C GLN A 706 -12.75 19.11 -22.10
N GLU A 707 -12.81 17.78 -22.13
CA GLU A 707 -13.58 17.00 -21.15
C GLU A 707 -13.09 17.25 -19.71
N MET A 708 -11.77 17.24 -19.50
CA MET A 708 -11.20 17.54 -18.17
C MET A 708 -11.53 18.97 -17.72
N LEU A 709 -11.48 19.96 -18.62
CA LEU A 709 -11.83 21.34 -18.32
C LEU A 709 -13.32 21.50 -18.02
N ASP A 710 -14.20 20.78 -18.73
CA ASP A 710 -15.65 20.82 -18.51
C ASP A 710 -16.04 20.22 -17.15
N ILE A 711 -15.36 19.14 -16.73
CA ILE A 711 -15.48 18.60 -15.36
C ILE A 711 -15.14 19.68 -14.32
N ILE A 712 -14.04 20.41 -14.52
CA ILE A 712 -13.63 21.48 -13.61
C ILE A 712 -14.62 22.64 -13.63
N ARG A 713 -15.07 23.07 -14.81
CA ARG A 713 -16.04 24.17 -14.98
C ARG A 713 -17.38 23.89 -14.32
N THR A 714 -17.79 22.62 -14.24
CA THR A 714 -19.02 22.22 -13.56
C THR A 714 -19.02 22.64 -12.09
N LYS A 715 -17.87 22.54 -11.40
CA LYS A 715 -17.71 22.98 -10.01
C LYS A 715 -17.19 24.42 -9.89
N TYR A 716 -16.31 24.83 -10.80
CA TYR A 716 -15.61 26.11 -10.79
C TYR A 716 -15.82 26.87 -12.11
N PRO A 717 -17.01 27.45 -12.35
CA PRO A 717 -17.35 28.10 -13.62
C PRO A 717 -16.49 29.33 -13.93
N GLY A 718 -15.87 29.94 -12.92
CA GLY A 718 -14.96 31.08 -13.06
C GLY A 718 -13.52 30.73 -13.50
N VAL A 719 -13.22 29.45 -13.75
CA VAL A 719 -11.90 29.04 -14.23
C VAL A 719 -11.59 29.67 -15.59
N HIS A 720 -10.46 30.37 -15.68
CA HIS A 720 -10.08 31.10 -16.89
C HIS A 720 -8.63 30.82 -17.27
N ARG A 721 -8.33 30.97 -18.55
CA ARG A 721 -6.99 30.75 -19.09
C ARG A 721 -6.06 31.89 -18.69
N VAL A 722 -4.86 31.55 -18.28
CA VAL A 722 -3.78 32.50 -18.01
C VAL A 722 -2.84 32.56 -19.22
N GLN A 723 -2.33 33.75 -19.53
CA GLN A 723 -1.36 33.91 -20.61
C GLN A 723 -0.04 33.23 -20.23
N GLY A 724 0.34 32.20 -20.99
CA GLY A 724 1.59 31.47 -20.80
C GLY A 724 2.78 32.13 -21.49
N HIS A 725 3.97 31.56 -21.30
CA HIS A 725 5.17 31.92 -22.02
C HIS A 725 5.18 31.34 -23.45
N LYS A 726 6.01 31.92 -24.32
CA LYS A 726 6.10 31.64 -25.77
C LYS A 726 6.20 30.14 -26.12
N ASN A 727 6.84 29.32 -25.28
CA ASN A 727 7.12 27.90 -25.52
C ASN A 727 6.51 26.98 -24.44
N ASP A 728 5.43 27.42 -23.78
CA ASP A 728 4.82 26.61 -22.73
C ASP A 728 4.17 25.33 -23.29
N THR A 729 4.53 24.20 -22.68
CA THR A 729 3.96 22.89 -23.03
C THR A 729 2.51 22.73 -22.58
N SER A 730 2.12 23.45 -21.54
CA SER A 730 0.80 23.33 -20.91
C SER A 730 -0.03 24.57 -21.14
N LYS A 731 -1.32 24.40 -21.40
CA LYS A 731 -2.31 25.48 -21.33
C LYS A 731 -2.66 25.71 -19.87
N THR A 732 -2.23 26.84 -19.32
CA THR A 732 -2.42 27.15 -17.90
C THR A 732 -3.74 27.89 -17.66
N PHE A 733 -4.43 27.49 -16.61
CA PHE A 733 -5.70 28.00 -16.12
C PHE A 733 -5.58 28.34 -14.64
N GLN A 734 -6.44 29.25 -14.20
CA GLN A 734 -6.53 29.64 -12.80
C GLN A 734 -7.99 29.66 -12.36
N VAL A 735 -8.23 29.10 -11.18
CA VAL A 735 -9.50 29.20 -10.48
C VAL A 735 -9.44 30.44 -9.58
N PRO A 736 -10.40 31.36 -9.66
CA PRO A 736 -10.43 32.52 -8.77
C PRO A 736 -10.36 32.12 -7.30
N GLY A 737 -9.49 32.77 -6.53
CA GLY A 737 -9.27 32.50 -5.10
C GLY A 737 -8.25 31.41 -4.80
N PHE A 738 -7.77 30.65 -5.79
CA PHE A 738 -6.74 29.62 -5.59
C PHE A 738 -5.35 30.22 -5.74
N VAL A 739 -4.43 29.81 -4.88
CA VAL A 739 -3.00 30.18 -4.96
C VAL A 739 -2.33 29.44 -6.13
N GLY A 740 -2.63 28.14 -6.26
CA GLY A 740 -2.10 27.26 -7.29
C GLY A 740 -2.71 27.47 -8.66
N ARG A 741 -2.19 26.72 -9.63
CA ARG A 741 -2.58 26.81 -11.05
C ARG A 741 -2.84 25.42 -11.63
N ILE A 742 -3.65 25.37 -12.68
CA ILE A 742 -3.98 24.14 -13.41
C ILE A 742 -3.34 24.22 -14.78
N GLY A 743 -2.65 23.18 -15.22
CA GLY A 743 -2.09 23.07 -16.56
C GLY A 743 -2.66 21.88 -17.30
N PHE A 744 -2.83 22.01 -18.60
CA PHE A 744 -3.21 20.89 -19.46
C PHE A 744 -2.16 20.66 -20.53
N ILE A 745 -1.60 19.46 -20.56
CA ILE A 745 -0.67 19.01 -21.59
C ILE A 745 -1.48 18.23 -22.62
N THR A 746 -1.83 18.92 -23.70
CA THR A 746 -2.65 18.42 -24.82
C THR A 746 -1.80 17.70 -25.84
N SER A 747 -1.22 16.57 -25.43
CA SER A 747 -0.31 15.81 -26.28
C SER A 747 -0.97 15.16 -27.49
N MET A 748 -2.28 14.94 -27.47
CA MET A 748 -3.00 14.19 -28.51
C MET A 748 -4.05 15.03 -29.25
N THR A 749 -4.77 15.90 -28.53
CA THR A 749 -5.90 16.67 -29.12
C THR A 749 -5.48 17.97 -29.79
N GLU A 750 -4.57 18.72 -29.17
CA GLU A 750 -4.14 20.04 -29.63
C GLU A 750 -2.63 20.18 -29.37
N ASP A 751 -1.80 19.77 -30.33
CA ASP A 751 -0.36 19.75 -30.17
C ASP A 751 0.26 21.16 -29.99
N PHE A 752 1.42 21.21 -29.33
CA PHE A 752 2.22 22.43 -29.12
C PHE A 752 3.50 22.42 -29.97
N CYS A 753 3.56 21.64 -31.05
CA CYS A 753 4.82 21.44 -31.78
C CYS A 753 5.36 22.71 -32.43
N SER A 754 4.49 23.64 -32.82
CA SER A 754 4.87 24.92 -33.45
C SER A 754 5.81 25.78 -32.60
N SER A 755 5.77 25.66 -31.26
CA SER A 755 6.67 26.37 -30.33
C SER A 755 7.62 25.45 -29.55
N CYS A 756 7.76 24.18 -29.96
CA CYS A 756 8.55 23.20 -29.22
C CYS A 756 10.07 23.44 -29.34
N ASN A 757 10.67 23.90 -28.25
CA ASN A 757 12.11 24.17 -28.09
C ASN A 757 12.92 23.02 -27.44
N ARG A 758 12.35 21.81 -27.35
CA ARG A 758 12.92 20.70 -26.57
C ARG A 758 13.77 19.76 -27.40
N LEU A 759 14.90 19.36 -26.83
CA LEU A 759 15.77 18.27 -27.27
C LEU A 759 15.94 17.24 -26.16
N ARG A 760 16.22 15.99 -26.50
CA ARG A 760 16.34 14.90 -25.53
C ARG A 760 17.56 14.03 -25.80
N ILE A 761 18.31 13.74 -24.75
CA ILE A 761 19.36 12.74 -24.74
C ILE A 761 18.84 11.56 -23.93
N THR A 762 18.88 10.36 -24.50
CA THR A 762 18.48 9.10 -23.86
C THR A 762 19.60 8.55 -22.96
N GLY A 763 19.30 7.53 -22.15
CA GLY A 763 20.27 6.97 -21.20
C GLY A 763 21.50 6.34 -21.87
N ASP A 764 21.29 5.76 -23.06
CA ASP A 764 22.32 5.22 -23.96
C ASP A 764 23.01 6.29 -24.83
N GLY A 765 22.69 7.57 -24.62
CA GLY A 765 23.37 8.70 -25.25
C GLY A 765 22.99 8.99 -26.71
N ASN A 766 21.78 8.59 -27.10
CA ASN A 766 21.20 9.01 -28.37
C ASN A 766 20.47 10.35 -28.24
N LEU A 767 20.62 11.22 -29.23
CA LEU A 767 19.85 12.44 -29.38
C LEU A 767 18.55 12.15 -30.11
N LYS A 768 17.45 12.51 -29.47
CA LYS A 768 16.09 12.45 -30.02
C LYS A 768 15.49 13.85 -30.05
N VAL A 769 15.11 14.30 -31.26
CA VAL A 769 14.59 15.66 -31.49
C VAL A 769 13.07 15.78 -31.32
N CYS A 770 12.36 14.65 -31.30
CA CYS A 770 10.93 14.55 -31.09
C CYS A 770 10.57 13.30 -30.28
N LEU A 771 9.61 13.40 -29.36
CA LEU A 771 9.20 12.28 -28.50
C LEU A 771 8.66 11.06 -29.28
N HIS A 772 7.98 11.30 -30.40
CA HIS A 772 7.32 10.27 -31.22
C HIS A 772 8.07 9.99 -32.54
N GLY A 773 9.32 10.43 -32.70
CA GLY A 773 10.11 10.18 -33.92
C GLY A 773 11.07 9.01 -33.75
N ASN A 774 11.22 8.17 -34.80
CA ASN A 774 12.15 7.02 -34.77
C ASN A 774 13.60 7.40 -35.10
N ALA A 775 13.82 8.58 -35.65
CA ALA A 775 15.15 9.07 -35.96
C ALA A 775 15.89 9.47 -34.67
N GLU A 776 16.91 8.70 -34.32
CA GLU A 776 17.83 8.92 -33.21
C GLU A 776 19.26 8.93 -33.77
N VAL A 777 20.14 9.74 -33.18
CA VAL A 777 21.56 9.79 -33.56
C VAL A 777 22.44 9.61 -32.33
N SER A 778 23.44 8.74 -32.41
CA SER A 778 24.31 8.43 -31.27
C SER A 778 25.34 9.52 -31.05
N LEU A 779 25.21 10.26 -29.95
CA LEU A 779 26.25 11.21 -29.51
C LEU A 779 27.34 10.47 -28.72
N ARG A 780 26.96 9.40 -28.01
CA ARG A 780 27.86 8.59 -27.19
C ARG A 780 28.98 7.96 -28.00
N ASP A 781 28.68 7.40 -29.17
CA ASP A 781 29.69 6.64 -29.91
C ASP A 781 30.79 7.58 -30.43
N ILE A 782 30.41 8.75 -30.96
CA ILE A 782 31.36 9.81 -31.35
C ILE A 782 32.18 10.30 -30.14
N LEU A 783 31.53 10.45 -28.98
CA LEU A 783 32.20 10.85 -27.76
C LEU A 783 33.30 9.87 -27.35
N ARG A 784 33.04 8.56 -27.51
CA ARG A 784 33.91 7.47 -27.07
C ARG A 784 34.92 7.01 -28.10
N GLU A 785 34.84 7.44 -29.36
CA GLU A 785 35.87 7.16 -30.39
C GLU A 785 37.28 7.51 -29.90
N GLY A 786 37.39 8.53 -29.05
CA GLY A 786 38.66 8.93 -28.43
C GLY A 786 39.18 8.12 -27.27
N ASN A 787 38.41 7.14 -26.82
CA ASN A 787 38.69 6.32 -25.66
C ASN A 787 38.51 4.83 -26.02
N ASP A 788 38.88 4.46 -27.25
CA ASP A 788 38.71 3.10 -27.81
C ASP A 788 37.28 2.55 -27.72
N GLY A 789 36.27 3.43 -27.81
CA GLY A 789 34.86 3.06 -27.64
C GLY A 789 34.44 2.77 -26.20
N LYS A 790 35.34 2.94 -25.21
CA LYS A 790 35.09 2.66 -23.79
C LYS A 790 34.44 3.86 -23.08
N PRO A 791 33.65 3.62 -22.02
CA PRO A 791 33.11 4.68 -21.18
C PRO A 791 34.20 5.61 -20.64
N ILE A 792 33.94 6.92 -20.67
CA ILE A 792 34.87 7.94 -20.17
C ILE A 792 34.63 8.13 -18.67
N ASP A 793 35.61 7.76 -17.84
CA ASP A 793 35.63 8.06 -16.41
C ASP A 793 36.32 9.42 -16.12
N GLU A 794 36.48 9.77 -14.84
CA GLU A 794 37.06 11.07 -14.46
C GLU A 794 38.53 11.19 -14.87
N GLU A 795 39.30 10.10 -14.80
CA GLU A 795 40.72 10.07 -15.19
C GLU A 795 40.87 10.25 -16.70
N ALA A 796 40.11 9.49 -17.50
CA ALA A 796 40.08 9.62 -18.94
C ALA A 796 39.57 11.01 -19.36
N PHE A 797 38.56 11.55 -18.66
CA PHE A 797 38.05 12.89 -18.95
C PHE A 797 39.11 13.98 -18.75
N GLU A 798 39.83 13.94 -17.62
CA GLU A 798 40.88 14.92 -17.35
C GLU A 798 42.08 14.73 -18.28
N ALA A 799 42.44 13.49 -18.63
CA ALA A 799 43.48 13.22 -19.61
C ALA A 799 43.15 13.83 -20.99
N ILE A 800 41.92 13.62 -21.50
CA ILE A 800 41.49 14.20 -22.78
C ILE A 800 41.46 15.73 -22.71
N LYS A 801 41.01 16.30 -21.58
CA LYS A 801 41.01 17.76 -21.34
C LYS A 801 42.42 18.33 -21.29
N GLN A 802 43.37 17.64 -20.67
CA GLN A 802 44.77 18.06 -20.59
C GLN A 802 45.43 18.02 -21.98
N ILE A 803 45.16 16.99 -22.79
CA ILE A 803 45.62 16.90 -24.18
C ILE A 803 45.13 18.11 -25.00
N GLU A 804 43.88 18.54 -24.82
CA GLU A 804 43.34 19.73 -25.50
C GLU A 804 44.04 21.03 -25.05
N LEU A 805 44.30 21.18 -23.75
CA LEU A 805 45.03 22.33 -23.20
C LEU A 805 46.46 22.40 -23.71
N ASP A 806 47.17 21.27 -23.73
CA ASP A 806 48.54 21.18 -24.22
C ASP A 806 48.63 21.43 -25.73
N ARG A 807 47.61 21.01 -26.49
CA ARG A 807 47.45 21.34 -27.92
C ARG A 807 47.26 22.83 -28.15
N HIS A 808 46.35 23.47 -27.41
CA HIS A 808 46.14 24.93 -27.48
C HIS A 808 47.38 25.74 -27.11
N GLN A 809 48.26 25.18 -26.28
CA GLN A 809 49.55 25.77 -25.90
C GLN A 809 50.70 25.42 -26.86
N GLY A 810 50.44 24.67 -27.95
CA GLY A 810 51.42 24.31 -28.97
C GLY A 810 52.46 23.29 -28.51
N ARG A 811 52.16 22.46 -27.50
CA ARG A 811 53.13 21.58 -26.81
C ARG A 811 53.16 20.12 -27.30
N LEU A 812 52.47 19.76 -28.39
CA LEU A 812 52.30 18.36 -28.81
C LEU A 812 52.88 18.04 -30.21
N PRO A 813 53.55 16.88 -30.39
CA PRO A 813 54.07 16.40 -31.68
C PRO A 813 52.99 15.75 -32.58
N GLU A 814 53.26 15.71 -33.90
CA GLU A 814 52.41 15.07 -34.92
C GLU A 814 52.23 13.57 -34.64
N GLY A 815 51.00 13.15 -34.33
CA GLY A 815 50.64 11.77 -33.97
C GLY A 815 49.94 11.62 -32.61
N THR A 816 49.68 12.71 -31.88
CA THR A 816 48.94 12.67 -30.62
C THR A 816 47.43 12.42 -30.82
N PRO A 817 46.77 11.64 -29.93
CA PRO A 817 45.33 11.42 -29.98
C PRO A 817 44.54 12.73 -30.07
N LEU A 818 43.48 12.76 -30.88
CA LEU A 818 42.63 13.95 -31.04
C LEU A 818 42.04 14.37 -29.67
N GLY A 819 42.16 15.65 -29.33
CA GLY A 819 41.46 16.25 -28.19
C GLY A 819 39.98 16.51 -28.48
N TRP A 820 39.33 17.34 -27.67
CA TRP A 820 37.91 17.66 -27.79
C TRP A 820 37.56 18.48 -29.04
N GLY A 821 38.49 19.26 -29.64
CA GLY A 821 38.16 20.22 -30.71
C GLY A 821 37.49 19.64 -31.97
N GLU A 822 38.10 18.67 -32.65
CA GLU A 822 37.51 18.06 -33.86
C GLU A 822 36.24 17.25 -33.56
N ARG A 823 36.19 16.63 -32.36
CA ARG A 823 35.01 15.87 -31.91
C ARG A 823 33.85 16.78 -31.58
N GLU A 824 34.12 17.93 -30.96
CA GLU A 824 33.12 18.96 -30.68
C GLU A 824 32.47 19.40 -31.99
N GLN A 825 33.27 19.71 -33.01
CA GLN A 825 32.73 20.10 -34.33
C GLN A 825 31.89 18.98 -34.96
N SER A 826 32.34 17.73 -34.84
CA SER A 826 31.61 16.56 -35.36
C SER A 826 30.27 16.34 -34.64
N LEU A 827 30.27 16.46 -33.31
CA LEU A 827 29.06 16.43 -32.48
C LEU A 827 28.11 17.58 -32.85
N LEU A 828 28.62 18.81 -32.98
CA LEU A 828 27.80 19.98 -33.37
C LEU A 828 27.17 19.80 -34.75
N ASN A 829 27.93 19.30 -35.74
CA ASN A 829 27.43 19.01 -37.07
C ASN A 829 26.32 17.94 -37.05
N LEU A 830 26.51 16.87 -36.26
CA LEU A 830 25.51 15.81 -36.11
C LEU A 830 24.24 16.34 -35.41
N ILE A 831 24.41 17.09 -34.32
CA ILE A 831 23.31 17.74 -33.59
C ILE A 831 22.55 18.66 -34.55
N GLY A 832 23.24 19.55 -35.27
CA GLY A 832 22.61 20.46 -36.23
C GLY A 832 21.85 19.75 -37.33
N THR A 833 22.40 18.66 -37.86
CA THR A 833 21.71 17.85 -38.87
C THR A 833 20.45 17.19 -38.30
N ALA A 834 20.51 16.66 -37.08
CA ALA A 834 19.36 16.07 -36.41
C ALA A 834 18.28 17.12 -36.09
N VAL A 835 18.66 18.29 -35.57
CA VAL A 835 17.75 19.41 -35.26
C VAL A 835 17.05 19.90 -36.53
N LYS A 836 17.76 20.04 -37.66
CA LYS A 836 17.17 20.41 -38.95
C LYS A 836 16.15 19.39 -39.48
N ARG A 837 16.25 18.11 -39.08
CA ARG A 837 15.26 17.07 -39.44
C ARG A 837 14.00 17.10 -38.57
N LYS A 838 13.92 17.95 -37.55
CA LYS A 838 12.75 18.06 -36.70
C LYS A 838 11.55 18.57 -37.51
N LYS A 839 10.47 17.79 -37.54
CA LYS A 839 9.23 18.13 -38.26
C LYS A 839 8.48 19.30 -37.61
N GLU A 840 7.63 19.97 -38.37
CA GLU A 840 6.77 21.07 -37.88
C GLU A 840 5.82 20.57 -36.78
N LYS A 841 5.15 19.45 -37.04
CA LYS A 841 4.22 18.75 -36.14
C LYS A 841 4.55 17.27 -36.03
N HIS A 842 4.07 16.64 -34.96
CA HIS A 842 4.18 15.18 -34.80
C HIS A 842 3.00 14.49 -35.52
N ALA A 843 3.09 13.18 -35.72
CA ALA A 843 2.07 12.40 -36.45
C ALA A 843 0.69 12.48 -35.77
N GLY A 844 -0.40 12.37 -36.53
CA GLY A 844 -1.75 12.41 -35.96
C GLY A 844 -2.06 11.19 -35.09
N ILE A 845 -3.13 11.26 -34.28
CA ILE A 845 -3.50 10.20 -33.32
C ILE A 845 -3.58 8.78 -33.93
N GLY A 846 -4.10 8.65 -35.16
CA GLY A 846 -4.23 7.34 -35.84
C GLY A 846 -2.91 6.78 -36.38
N GLU A 847 -1.91 7.63 -36.62
CA GLU A 847 -0.57 7.22 -37.02
C GLU A 847 0.30 6.89 -35.80
N LEU A 848 0.15 7.67 -34.71
CA LEU A 848 0.89 7.45 -33.47
C LEU A 848 0.59 6.10 -32.80
N GLU A 849 -0.64 5.61 -32.94
CA GLU A 849 -1.06 4.32 -32.40
C GLU A 849 -0.25 3.15 -32.98
N ASN A 850 0.14 3.25 -34.26
CA ASN A 850 0.79 2.17 -35.00
C ASN A 850 2.31 2.36 -35.12
N MET A 851 2.86 3.40 -34.50
CA MET A 851 4.26 3.76 -34.64
C MET A 851 5.10 3.07 -33.56
N GLU A 852 6.06 2.23 -33.97
CA GLU A 852 7.01 1.62 -33.04
C GLU A 852 7.85 2.70 -32.37
N ASN A 853 7.68 2.88 -31.06
CA ASN A 853 8.44 3.82 -30.25
C ASN A 853 9.02 3.11 -29.03
N ARG A 854 10.20 3.55 -28.58
CA ARG A 854 10.83 3.02 -27.37
C ARG A 854 9.89 3.19 -26.15
N PRO A 855 9.92 2.28 -25.17
CA PRO A 855 9.24 2.47 -23.90
C PRO A 855 9.60 3.81 -23.25
N MET A 856 8.64 4.47 -22.61
CA MET A 856 8.82 5.82 -22.03
C MET A 856 10.03 5.92 -21.09
N ILE A 857 10.31 4.85 -20.35
CA ILE A 857 11.45 4.73 -19.42
C ILE A 857 12.83 4.86 -20.10
N LEU A 858 12.97 4.38 -21.34
CA LEU A 858 14.24 4.42 -22.08
C LEU A 858 14.46 5.77 -22.75
N ILE A 859 13.37 6.44 -23.12
CA ILE A 859 13.44 7.76 -23.73
C ILE A 859 13.57 8.85 -22.65
N GLY A 860 13.11 8.59 -21.43
CA GLY A 860 13.30 9.47 -20.25
C GLY A 860 12.17 10.46 -19.99
N GLY A 861 10.94 9.99 -19.78
CA GLY A 861 9.77 10.67 -19.16
C GLY A 861 9.63 12.18 -19.28
#